data_AF-A0A135S988-F1
#
_entry.id   AF-A0A135S988-F1
#
_cell.length_a   1.000
_cell.length_b   1.000
_cell.length_c   1.000
_cell.angle_alpha   90.00
_cell.angle_beta   90.00
_cell.angle_gamma   90.00
#
_symmetry.space_group_name_H-M   'P 1'
#
loop_
_entity.id
_entity.type
_entity.pdbx_description
1 polymer ?
#
loop_
_entity_poly.entity_id
_entity_poly.type
_entity_poly.pdbx_seq_one_letter_code
_entity_poly.pdbx_strand_id
1 'polypeptide(L)'
;MAEVYGEYPPKADIRTMMAETPLPIIPEGTIDPANMNGSTTASIALDLFGKLTSALKANDVTALEDCFFAEQAYWKDQLALTYHLRTFQQAGVIASSLLETKILRGVADIEIDGVASFAPVTPTLQFIDCNFTFSTACPAAHCHGKVILLPHKRQSENKKIVSWKIWVLSTRLENFVHYPENLSLLRGPAKQLGILKQFKTDVIIIGGGNSAVTVAARLKALGVESVMLDRNPTPGDNWALRYHAMKFHIPTAICTMAYLEYAKEQQFPHFLTREELANRVKRYVEIFNLNIVNSTKIISTTYSQASKLYTVTFLSPTGRRAAVARHIVQATGIGSQKPHMPPVADANLYRGFSVHSTAYRNAKDLKMLGVKSALVIGSANTAFDILEDCYAAGLKTTMVVRSPTYIFPVAYVCDPAAHGNYEKLGVEADKDSMAMPTNIDAHMVRGHFSHLASQEPDRYAPLAEAGFPVLDSRSPECCLMVNLFEKAGGHYLDVGGTALIAEGKAGVKANVEPVAFTATGLKFSDGSTLDADAVVWCTGFADRDARTTAADILGASTTNDINVSSGGDQDGNGGILGPREIAARLDATWGVDSEGEVRGVWKRQSRLDNYWVMGGDTRLQRWHSRTLALQIKAELSGILPPAYRDTPIPKRRSGLSNCYPNITSELKEVKMKFENTLFDRGTCFFKSEVPIGAPRLAMSSTNGSITAQQCEHLEKLQNLFITALRTKVPSHADALEWRYRRTMTDFMWRQVPIEETQCCLIQLVQTADEERIRSIFAKFLTAPTELPDQKTEATDTLCEVLGIARLIETNGRKPYEIWCASNDIMREAEICFEGNEEKTWFLADRIPSGIEVGEEAMAMRKQVETFVASEPKLSDLVSEYYELCDMSEEAVDASRR
;
A
#
# COMPACT_ATOMS: atom_id res chain seq x y z
N MET A 1 5.26 18.86 -9.01
CA MET A 1 5.16 17.51 -9.63
C MET A 1 5.03 16.42 -8.56
N ALA A 2 6.08 16.08 -7.81
CA ALA A 2 5.93 15.15 -6.68
C ALA A 2 4.99 15.71 -5.59
N GLU A 3 4.85 17.03 -5.50
CA GLU A 3 3.90 17.72 -4.62
C GLU A 3 2.41 17.49 -5.01
N VAL A 4 2.10 17.06 -6.24
CA VAL A 4 0.71 17.02 -6.77
C VAL A 4 -0.16 15.98 -6.05
N TYR A 5 0.44 14.90 -5.54
CA TYR A 5 -0.29 13.78 -4.92
C TYR A 5 0.17 13.43 -3.49
N GLY A 6 1.08 14.22 -2.91
CA GLY A 6 1.61 14.05 -1.56
C GLY A 6 2.41 12.75 -1.34
N GLU A 7 2.67 12.42 -0.06
CA GLU A 7 3.07 11.07 0.32
C GLU A 7 1.83 10.23 0.65
N TYR A 8 1.63 9.13 -0.08
CA TYR A 8 0.64 8.12 0.26
C TYR A 8 1.23 6.72 0.09
N PRO A 9 1.08 5.79 1.06
CA PRO A 9 0.56 6.05 2.40
C PRO A 9 1.47 6.99 3.21
N PRO A 10 0.94 7.73 4.21
CA PRO A 10 1.76 8.54 5.11
C PRO A 10 2.84 7.70 5.82
N LYS A 11 3.96 8.33 6.17
CA LYS A 11 5.03 7.66 6.93
C LYS A 11 4.69 7.64 8.43
N ALA A 12 4.73 6.48 9.06
CA ALA A 12 4.71 6.33 10.51
C ALA A 12 6.15 6.19 11.08
N ASP A 13 6.25 6.14 12.42
CA ASP A 13 7.50 5.96 13.16
C ASP A 13 7.38 4.72 14.06
N ILE A 14 8.31 3.77 13.89
CA ILE A 14 8.29 2.49 14.61
C ILE A 14 8.45 2.69 16.13
N ARG A 15 9.13 3.75 16.58
CA ARG A 15 9.31 4.04 18.02
C ARG A 15 8.06 4.58 18.66
N THR A 16 7.30 5.43 17.96
CA THR A 16 5.97 5.84 18.38
C THR A 16 5.06 4.62 18.52
N MET A 17 5.01 3.75 17.50
CA MET A 17 4.26 2.50 17.59
C MET A 17 4.71 1.64 18.79
N MET A 18 6.01 1.47 19.01
CA MET A 18 6.56 0.72 20.16
C MET A 18 6.26 1.36 21.52
N ALA A 19 6.11 2.68 21.60
CA ALA A 19 5.75 3.39 22.83
C ALA A 19 4.24 3.27 23.13
N GLU A 20 3.41 3.30 22.09
CA GLU A 20 1.95 3.11 22.16
C GLU A 20 1.56 1.66 22.39
N THR A 21 2.35 0.70 21.91
CA THR A 21 2.06 -0.75 21.94
C THR A 21 3.19 -1.60 22.53
N PRO A 22 3.56 -1.39 23.82
CA PRO A 22 4.60 -2.16 24.49
C PRO A 22 4.28 -3.67 24.52
N LEU A 23 5.32 -4.51 24.61
CA LEU A 23 5.16 -5.96 24.75
C LEU A 23 4.31 -6.32 25.98
N PRO A 24 3.34 -7.26 25.88
CA PRO A 24 2.54 -7.69 27.01
C PRO A 24 3.40 -8.33 28.13
N ILE A 25 3.12 -7.93 29.37
CA ILE A 25 3.80 -8.45 30.56
C ILE A 25 2.92 -9.53 31.19
N ILE A 26 3.31 -10.79 31.00
CA ILE A 26 2.72 -11.95 31.68
C ILE A 26 3.20 -11.95 33.14
N PRO A 27 2.30 -11.88 34.14
CA PRO A 27 2.71 -11.89 35.55
C PRO A 27 3.40 -13.21 35.94
N GLU A 28 4.31 -13.15 36.90
CA GLU A 28 4.97 -14.35 37.42
C GLU A 28 3.94 -15.37 37.99
N GLY A 29 4.27 -16.65 37.90
CA GLY A 29 3.35 -17.73 38.27
C GLY A 29 2.00 -17.68 37.52
N THR A 30 2.00 -17.22 36.27
CA THR A 30 0.86 -17.41 35.35
C THR A 30 0.91 -18.78 34.69
N ILE A 31 2.09 -19.17 34.24
CA ILE A 31 2.41 -20.50 33.71
C ILE A 31 3.38 -21.16 34.69
N ASP A 32 3.26 -22.48 34.82
CA ASP A 32 4.35 -23.34 35.29
C ASP A 32 4.97 -23.99 34.04
N PRO A 33 6.20 -23.60 33.62
CA PRO A 33 6.85 -24.14 32.43
C PRO A 33 7.01 -25.66 32.43
N ALA A 34 7.10 -26.30 33.60
CA ALA A 34 7.26 -27.76 33.69
C ALA A 34 6.03 -28.52 33.16
N ASN A 35 4.86 -27.88 33.14
CA ASN A 35 3.62 -28.46 32.61
C ASN A 35 3.41 -28.19 31.11
N MET A 36 4.20 -27.30 30.49
CA MET A 36 4.08 -26.91 29.07
C MET A 36 4.81 -27.87 28.12
N ASN A 37 4.51 -29.17 28.26
CA ASN A 37 4.95 -30.21 27.34
C ASN A 37 4.10 -30.24 26.06
N GLY A 38 4.55 -31.01 25.05
CA GLY A 38 3.94 -31.06 23.72
C GLY A 38 2.47 -31.53 23.65
N SER A 39 1.96 -32.31 24.61
CA SER A 39 0.53 -32.68 24.62
C SER A 39 -0.32 -31.60 25.30
N THR A 40 0.22 -30.91 26.31
CA THR A 40 -0.41 -29.70 26.89
C THR A 40 -0.56 -28.61 25.83
N THR A 41 0.52 -28.28 25.09
CA THR A 41 0.50 -27.22 24.07
C THR A 41 -0.41 -27.56 22.88
N ALA A 42 -0.39 -28.81 22.40
CA ALA A 42 -1.29 -29.26 21.34
C ALA A 42 -2.77 -29.19 21.78
N SER A 43 -3.09 -29.57 23.02
CA SER A 43 -4.44 -29.48 23.58
C SER A 43 -4.93 -28.02 23.66
N ILE A 44 -4.07 -27.10 24.10
CA ILE A 44 -4.36 -25.65 24.12
C ILE A 44 -4.63 -25.11 22.71
N ALA A 45 -3.83 -25.50 21.72
CA ALA A 45 -4.04 -25.10 20.33
C ALA A 45 -5.37 -25.64 19.79
N LEU A 46 -5.67 -26.92 19.99
CA LEU A 46 -6.91 -27.56 19.54
C LEU A 46 -8.18 -26.91 20.12
N ASP A 47 -8.20 -26.61 21.42
CA ASP A 47 -9.29 -25.90 22.09
C ASP A 47 -9.53 -24.51 21.47
N LEU A 48 -8.46 -23.76 21.21
CA LEU A 48 -8.54 -22.42 20.63
C LEU A 48 -8.94 -22.45 19.14
N PHE A 49 -8.37 -23.34 18.33
CA PHE A 49 -8.76 -23.50 16.92
C PHE A 49 -10.20 -23.99 16.79
N GLY A 50 -10.68 -24.83 17.72
CA GLY A 50 -12.09 -25.21 17.81
C GLY A 50 -13.02 -24.01 18.06
N LYS A 51 -12.64 -23.11 18.96
CA LYS A 51 -13.37 -21.85 19.24
C LYS A 51 -13.35 -20.89 18.05
N LEU A 52 -12.16 -20.64 17.49
CA LEU A 52 -11.94 -19.80 16.30
C LEU A 52 -12.79 -20.28 15.12
N THR A 53 -12.73 -21.57 14.80
CA THR A 53 -13.49 -22.19 13.70
C THR A 53 -15.00 -22.14 13.97
N SER A 54 -15.43 -22.35 15.21
CA SER A 54 -16.86 -22.26 15.58
C SER A 54 -17.40 -20.83 15.43
N ALA A 55 -16.67 -19.83 15.90
CA ALA A 55 -17.04 -18.42 15.78
C ALA A 55 -17.07 -17.97 14.30
N LEU A 56 -16.06 -18.36 13.51
CA LEU A 56 -16.03 -18.13 12.07
C LEU A 56 -17.21 -18.81 11.36
N LYS A 57 -17.56 -20.06 11.70
CA LYS A 57 -18.72 -20.78 11.12
C LYS A 57 -20.05 -20.12 11.48
N ALA A 58 -20.23 -19.70 12.72
CA ALA A 58 -21.42 -18.96 13.18
C ALA A 58 -21.53 -17.53 12.60
N ASN A 59 -20.41 -16.96 12.13
CA ASN A 59 -20.25 -15.53 11.84
C ASN A 59 -20.45 -14.64 13.09
N ASP A 60 -20.12 -15.16 14.27
CA ASP A 60 -20.25 -14.44 15.54
C ASP A 60 -19.00 -13.59 15.80
N VAL A 61 -19.14 -12.28 15.61
CA VAL A 61 -18.08 -11.30 15.84
C VAL A 61 -17.66 -11.21 17.31
N THR A 62 -18.55 -11.50 18.27
CA THR A 62 -18.25 -11.42 19.70
C THR A 62 -17.49 -12.65 20.19
N ALA A 63 -17.90 -13.85 19.74
CA ALA A 63 -17.14 -15.08 20.01
C ALA A 63 -15.77 -15.06 19.31
N LEU A 64 -15.69 -14.45 18.11
CA LEU A 64 -14.42 -14.27 17.40
C LEU A 64 -13.53 -13.25 18.10
N GLU A 65 -14.08 -12.13 18.59
CA GLU A 65 -13.35 -11.14 19.39
C GLU A 65 -12.77 -11.75 20.69
N ASP A 66 -13.53 -12.58 21.42
CA ASP A 66 -13.01 -13.30 22.61
C ASP A 66 -11.97 -14.39 22.26
N CYS A 67 -11.67 -14.67 20.98
CA CYS A 67 -10.51 -15.50 20.63
C CYS A 67 -9.18 -14.73 20.74
N PHE A 68 -9.20 -13.39 20.69
CA PHE A 68 -8.00 -12.53 20.69
C PHE A 68 -7.68 -11.96 22.08
N PHE A 69 -6.43 -11.52 22.27
CA PHE A 69 -5.98 -10.86 23.49
C PHE A 69 -6.49 -9.40 23.48
N ALA A 70 -7.42 -9.08 24.38
CA ALA A 70 -8.27 -7.89 24.27
C ALA A 70 -7.48 -6.58 24.42
N GLU A 71 -6.43 -6.60 25.24
CA GLU A 71 -5.58 -5.46 25.54
C GLU A 71 -4.65 -5.10 24.37
N GLN A 72 -4.24 -6.09 23.57
CA GLN A 72 -3.38 -5.92 22.40
C GLN A 72 -3.46 -7.16 21.51
N ALA A 73 -3.95 -7.03 20.27
CA ALA A 73 -3.94 -8.10 19.29
C ALA A 73 -3.64 -7.58 17.88
N TYR A 74 -3.02 -8.43 17.06
CA TYR A 74 -2.63 -8.15 15.68
C TYR A 74 -3.11 -9.22 14.71
N TRP A 75 -3.45 -8.81 13.49
CA TRP A 75 -3.58 -9.73 12.35
C TRP A 75 -2.83 -9.20 11.13
N LYS A 76 -1.75 -9.89 10.75
CA LYS A 76 -0.92 -9.60 9.58
C LYS A 76 -1.32 -10.49 8.41
N ASP A 77 -1.85 -9.91 7.33
CA ASP A 77 -2.21 -10.63 6.12
C ASP A 77 -1.24 -10.35 4.97
N GLN A 78 -0.75 -11.43 4.36
CA GLN A 78 0.15 -11.45 3.22
C GLN A 78 -0.58 -12.09 2.03
N LEU A 79 -1.48 -11.30 1.44
CA LEU A 79 -2.32 -11.66 0.28
C LEU A 79 -3.37 -12.76 0.48
N ALA A 80 -3.44 -13.47 1.61
CA ALA A 80 -4.31 -14.65 1.74
C ALA A 80 -5.80 -14.26 1.73
N LEU A 81 -6.14 -13.19 2.43
CA LEU A 81 -7.52 -12.75 2.63
C LEU A 81 -7.76 -11.34 2.07
N THR A 82 -6.81 -10.43 2.27
CA THR A 82 -6.91 -9.03 1.82
C THR A 82 -6.53 -8.83 0.36
N TYR A 83 -5.70 -9.73 -0.21
CA TYR A 83 -5.02 -9.52 -1.50
C TYR A 83 -4.21 -8.21 -1.56
N HIS A 84 -3.71 -7.79 -0.40
CA HIS A 84 -2.77 -6.70 -0.18
C HIS A 84 -1.73 -7.14 0.88
N LEU A 85 -0.85 -6.23 1.29
CA LEU A 85 -0.10 -6.39 2.54
C LEU A 85 -0.75 -5.46 3.58
N ARG A 86 -1.29 -6.03 4.66
CA ARG A 86 -2.03 -5.32 5.73
C ARG A 86 -1.64 -5.85 7.11
N THR A 87 -1.65 -4.99 8.12
CA THR A 87 -1.64 -5.40 9.54
C THR A 87 -2.76 -4.69 10.30
N PHE A 88 -3.80 -5.44 10.66
CA PHE A 88 -4.87 -4.98 11.53
C PHE A 88 -4.46 -5.06 13.00
N GLN A 89 -5.00 -4.15 13.81
CA GLN A 89 -4.77 -4.08 15.26
C GLN A 89 -6.11 -3.99 15.98
N GLN A 90 -6.14 -4.41 17.26
CA GLN A 90 -7.34 -4.50 18.13
C GLN A 90 -8.30 -5.65 17.78
N ALA A 91 -8.72 -6.39 18.83
CA ALA A 91 -9.52 -7.62 18.69
C ALA A 91 -10.81 -7.43 17.86
N GLY A 92 -11.61 -6.40 18.13
CA GLY A 92 -12.87 -6.13 17.41
C GLY A 92 -12.71 -5.70 15.95
N VAL A 93 -11.61 -5.03 15.59
CA VAL A 93 -11.27 -4.71 14.18
C VAL A 93 -10.87 -5.99 13.45
N ILE A 94 -10.01 -6.80 14.08
CA ILE A 94 -9.56 -8.08 13.54
C ILE A 94 -10.74 -9.03 13.32
N ALA A 95 -11.61 -9.20 14.32
CA ALA A 95 -12.79 -10.04 14.22
C ALA A 95 -13.75 -9.56 13.10
N SER A 96 -14.00 -8.25 12.99
CA SER A 96 -14.83 -7.69 11.91
C SER A 96 -14.24 -7.96 10.53
N SER A 97 -12.93 -7.66 10.37
CA SER A 97 -12.21 -7.80 9.10
C SER A 97 -12.05 -9.26 8.68
N LEU A 98 -11.88 -10.18 9.63
CA LEU A 98 -11.83 -11.62 9.38
C LEU A 98 -13.17 -12.15 8.88
N LEU A 99 -14.30 -11.74 9.47
CA LEU A 99 -15.62 -12.18 8.99
C LEU A 99 -15.92 -11.65 7.58
N GLU A 100 -15.61 -10.39 7.32
CA GLU A 100 -15.81 -9.79 5.99
C GLU A 100 -14.93 -10.47 4.93
N THR A 101 -13.62 -10.60 5.17
CA THR A 101 -12.72 -11.26 4.22
C THR A 101 -12.95 -12.77 4.09
N LYS A 102 -13.39 -13.46 5.16
CA LYS A 102 -13.84 -14.86 5.10
C LYS A 102 -14.99 -15.03 4.10
N ILE A 103 -15.95 -14.10 4.07
CA ILE A 103 -17.04 -14.08 3.09
C ILE A 103 -16.48 -13.75 1.69
N LEU A 104 -15.70 -12.68 1.55
CA LEU A 104 -15.14 -12.23 0.26
C LEU A 104 -14.21 -13.24 -0.43
N ARG A 105 -13.69 -14.25 0.30
CA ARG A 105 -12.78 -15.28 -0.23
C ARG A 105 -13.32 -16.71 -0.15
N GLY A 106 -14.47 -16.93 0.50
CA GLY A 106 -14.99 -18.28 0.73
C GLY A 106 -13.98 -19.18 1.45
N VAL A 107 -13.59 -18.79 2.67
CA VAL A 107 -12.63 -19.56 3.48
C VAL A 107 -13.24 -20.91 3.88
N ALA A 108 -12.50 -21.99 3.56
CA ALA A 108 -12.81 -23.36 3.92
C ALA A 108 -12.42 -23.67 5.38
N ASP A 109 -12.46 -24.94 5.77
CA ASP A 109 -12.01 -25.35 7.10
C ASP A 109 -10.51 -25.11 7.34
N ILE A 110 -10.18 -24.91 8.62
CA ILE A 110 -8.85 -24.59 9.12
C ILE A 110 -8.26 -25.84 9.79
N GLU A 111 -7.07 -26.26 9.36
CA GLU A 111 -6.39 -27.44 9.88
C GLU A 111 -5.04 -27.04 10.53
N ILE A 112 -4.76 -27.56 11.72
CA ILE A 112 -3.48 -27.33 12.41
C ILE A 112 -2.35 -28.02 11.64
N ASP A 113 -1.23 -27.32 11.45
CA ASP A 113 -0.05 -27.81 10.75
C ASP A 113 1.16 -27.83 11.70
N GLY A 114 1.87 -28.96 11.73
CA GLY A 114 3.00 -29.19 12.63
C GLY A 114 2.62 -29.28 14.13
N VAL A 115 3.48 -28.74 15.00
CA VAL A 115 3.41 -28.92 16.46
C VAL A 115 3.34 -27.56 17.16
N ALA A 116 2.35 -27.39 18.05
CA ALA A 116 2.25 -26.22 18.91
C ALA A 116 3.42 -26.18 19.92
N SER A 117 4.23 -25.13 19.88
CA SER A 117 5.51 -25.05 20.61
C SER A 117 5.47 -23.94 21.67
N PHE A 118 5.95 -24.22 22.88
CA PHE A 118 6.02 -23.25 23.96
C PHE A 118 7.37 -22.53 23.98
N ALA A 119 7.33 -21.19 24.00
CA ALA A 119 8.48 -20.30 23.96
C ALA A 119 8.50 -19.36 25.19
N PRO A 120 9.27 -19.68 26.24
CA PRO A 120 9.48 -18.80 27.39
C PRO A 120 10.60 -17.79 27.08
N VAL A 121 10.33 -16.84 26.18
CA VAL A 121 11.33 -15.87 25.67
C VAL A 121 11.93 -15.01 26.80
N THR A 122 11.12 -14.63 27.78
CA THR A 122 11.60 -14.05 29.06
C THR A 122 10.73 -14.57 30.21
N PRO A 123 11.10 -14.36 31.49
CA PRO A 123 10.23 -14.67 32.62
C PRO A 123 8.85 -13.99 32.53
N THR A 124 8.75 -12.84 31.86
CA THR A 124 7.53 -12.03 31.70
C THR A 124 6.92 -12.08 30.29
N LEU A 125 7.53 -12.75 29.32
CA LEU A 125 6.97 -12.97 27.98
C LEU A 125 7.10 -14.45 27.62
N GLN A 126 5.97 -15.15 27.73
CA GLN A 126 5.86 -16.60 27.52
C GLN A 126 4.66 -16.85 26.61
N PHE A 127 4.86 -17.50 25.47
CA PHE A 127 3.80 -17.76 24.50
C PHE A 127 3.82 -19.20 23.97
N ILE A 128 2.72 -19.62 23.35
CA ILE A 128 2.70 -20.79 22.46
C ILE A 128 2.59 -20.29 21.03
N ASP A 129 3.39 -20.79 20.11
CA ASP A 129 3.17 -20.61 18.68
C ASP A 129 2.69 -21.91 18.00
N CYS A 130 1.94 -21.77 16.90
CA CYS A 130 1.36 -22.89 16.18
C CYS A 130 1.07 -22.48 14.73
N ASN A 131 1.38 -23.36 13.77
CA ASN A 131 1.05 -23.14 12.36
C ASN A 131 -0.28 -23.79 12.01
N PHE A 132 -0.89 -23.32 10.92
CA PHE A 132 -2.12 -23.89 10.37
C PHE A 132 -2.17 -23.70 8.86
N THR A 133 -3.02 -24.47 8.20
CA THR A 133 -3.36 -24.31 6.78
C THR A 133 -4.86 -24.11 6.62
N PHE A 134 -5.24 -23.49 5.52
CA PHE A 134 -6.61 -23.32 5.09
C PHE A 134 -6.65 -23.14 3.57
N SER A 135 -7.84 -23.23 2.97
CA SER A 135 -8.03 -22.90 1.56
C SER A 135 -9.08 -21.80 1.39
N THR A 136 -8.98 -21.07 0.29
CA THR A 136 -9.95 -20.08 -0.16
C THR A 136 -10.56 -20.53 -1.48
N ALA A 137 -11.81 -20.14 -1.74
CA ALA A 137 -12.55 -20.48 -2.96
C ALA A 137 -12.56 -19.34 -4.00
N CYS A 138 -12.46 -18.08 -3.55
CA CYS A 138 -12.49 -16.90 -4.41
C CYS A 138 -11.22 -16.03 -4.24
N PRO A 139 -10.17 -16.24 -5.07
CA PRO A 139 -9.97 -17.36 -5.99
C PRO A 139 -9.58 -18.65 -5.26
N ALA A 140 -9.58 -19.77 -5.98
CA ALA A 140 -9.15 -21.07 -5.46
C ALA A 140 -7.66 -21.07 -5.10
N ALA A 141 -7.32 -21.05 -3.81
CA ALA A 141 -5.94 -21.00 -3.34
C ALA A 141 -5.70 -21.74 -2.03
N HIS A 142 -4.48 -22.27 -1.88
CA HIS A 142 -3.96 -22.79 -0.63
C HIS A 142 -3.26 -21.67 0.15
N CYS A 143 -3.53 -21.61 1.45
CA CYS A 143 -3.02 -20.59 2.36
C CYS A 143 -2.45 -21.25 3.62
N HIS A 144 -1.47 -20.59 4.22
CA HIS A 144 -0.87 -20.96 5.50
C HIS A 144 -1.09 -19.82 6.48
N GLY A 145 -1.10 -20.11 7.77
CA GLY A 145 -1.05 -19.11 8.82
C GLY A 145 -0.25 -19.55 10.02
N LYS A 146 -0.05 -18.61 10.95
CA LYS A 146 0.62 -18.84 12.23
C LYS A 146 -0.15 -18.07 13.30
N VAL A 147 -0.35 -18.67 14.46
CA VAL A 147 -0.86 -18.00 15.66
C VAL A 147 0.24 -17.94 16.72
N ILE A 148 0.31 -16.81 17.44
CA ILE A 148 1.03 -16.71 18.70
C ILE A 148 0.03 -16.40 19.81
N LEU A 149 0.08 -17.21 20.86
CA LEU A 149 -0.93 -17.29 21.92
C LEU A 149 -0.33 -16.82 23.24
N LEU A 150 -1.01 -15.90 23.92
CA LEU A 150 -0.64 -15.47 25.27
C LEU A 150 -1.59 -16.05 26.32
N PRO A 151 -1.09 -16.33 27.54
CA PRO A 151 -1.91 -16.74 28.67
C PRO A 151 -2.65 -15.54 29.28
N HIS A 152 -3.96 -15.67 29.46
CA HIS A 152 -4.83 -14.67 30.09
C HIS A 152 -5.53 -15.28 31.31
N LYS A 153 -5.23 -14.73 32.50
CA LYS A 153 -5.81 -15.14 33.80
C LYS A 153 -7.25 -14.63 33.93
N ARG A 154 -8.26 -15.52 33.87
CA ARG A 154 -9.60 -15.18 34.39
C ARG A 154 -9.63 -15.46 35.90
N GLN A 155 -10.11 -14.50 36.68
CA GLN A 155 -10.56 -14.78 38.05
C GLN A 155 -11.91 -15.48 37.99
N SER A 156 -12.02 -16.61 38.68
CA SER A 156 -13.27 -17.32 38.95
C SER A 156 -13.16 -18.01 40.30
N GLU A 157 -14.30 -18.25 40.94
CA GLU A 157 -14.48 -18.63 42.34
C GLU A 157 -13.42 -19.63 42.85
N ASN A 158 -12.41 -19.10 43.54
CA ASN A 158 -11.28 -19.82 44.16
C ASN A 158 -10.49 -20.78 43.25
N LYS A 159 -10.55 -20.65 41.91
CA LYS A 159 -9.71 -21.42 40.97
C LYS A 159 -9.04 -20.50 39.94
N LYS A 160 -7.71 -20.52 39.89
CA LYS A 160 -6.91 -19.86 38.84
C LYS A 160 -7.11 -20.61 37.52
N ILE A 161 -7.96 -20.09 36.63
CA ILE A 161 -8.13 -20.63 35.28
C ILE A 161 -7.33 -19.77 34.30
N VAL A 162 -6.33 -20.37 33.67
CA VAL A 162 -5.58 -19.76 32.58
C VAL A 162 -6.30 -20.09 31.27
N SER A 163 -6.82 -19.06 30.61
CA SER A 163 -7.28 -19.14 29.22
C SER A 163 -6.15 -18.73 28.29
N TRP A 164 -6.17 -19.16 27.04
CA TRP A 164 -5.23 -18.72 26.00
C TRP A 164 -5.94 -17.89 24.95
N LYS A 165 -5.27 -16.87 24.43
CA LYS A 165 -5.82 -15.85 23.54
C LYS A 165 -4.82 -15.54 22.42
N ILE A 166 -5.31 -15.30 21.20
CA ILE A 166 -4.46 -14.94 20.06
C ILE A 166 -3.92 -13.53 20.26
N TRP A 167 -2.61 -13.39 20.42
CA TRP A 167 -1.90 -12.11 20.43
C TRP A 167 -1.53 -11.68 19.00
N VAL A 168 -1.03 -12.61 18.19
CA VAL A 168 -0.76 -12.38 16.77
C VAL A 168 -1.37 -13.50 15.93
N LEU A 169 -2.14 -13.12 14.92
CA LEU A 169 -2.51 -13.95 13.78
C LEU A 169 -1.67 -13.52 12.56
N SER A 170 -1.11 -14.48 11.84
CA SER A 170 -0.55 -14.27 10.51
C SER A 170 -1.27 -15.17 9.52
N THR A 171 -1.61 -14.63 8.35
CA THR A 171 -2.13 -15.39 7.20
C THR A 171 -1.35 -15.04 5.94
N ARG A 172 -1.02 -16.03 5.10
CA ARG A 172 -0.22 -15.85 3.89
C ARG A 172 -0.66 -16.78 2.77
N LEU A 173 -0.77 -16.22 1.56
CA LEU A 173 -1.05 -16.97 0.34
C LEU A 173 0.17 -17.85 0.00
N GLU A 174 -0.05 -19.17 -0.16
CA GLU A 174 0.99 -20.07 -0.66
C GLU A 174 0.95 -20.12 -2.19
N ASN A 175 -0.10 -20.70 -2.78
CA ASN A 175 -0.26 -20.84 -4.24
C ASN A 175 -1.75 -20.86 -4.62
N PHE A 176 -2.08 -20.44 -5.84
CA PHE A 176 -3.39 -20.72 -6.44
C PHE A 176 -3.47 -22.19 -6.88
N VAL A 177 -4.61 -22.84 -6.63
CA VAL A 177 -4.83 -24.27 -6.94
C VAL A 177 -4.61 -24.57 -8.42
N HIS A 178 -5.05 -23.67 -9.29
CA HIS A 178 -4.93 -23.83 -10.75
C HIS A 178 -3.63 -23.23 -11.34
N TYR A 179 -2.83 -22.52 -10.54
CA TYR A 179 -1.58 -21.90 -10.98
C TYR A 179 -0.42 -22.11 -9.98
N PRO A 180 -0.05 -23.36 -9.67
CA PRO A 180 1.12 -23.66 -8.85
C PRO A 180 2.44 -23.33 -9.60
N GLU A 181 3.53 -23.14 -8.85
CA GLU A 181 4.87 -22.99 -9.45
C GLU A 181 5.35 -24.30 -10.09
N ASN A 182 5.53 -24.29 -11.41
CA ASN A 182 6.08 -25.42 -12.16
C ASN A 182 7.59 -25.24 -12.37
N LEU A 183 8.38 -25.86 -11.50
CA LEU A 183 9.85 -25.79 -11.54
C LEU A 183 10.48 -26.36 -12.82
N SER A 184 9.76 -27.13 -13.64
CA SER A 184 10.27 -27.58 -14.94
C SER A 184 10.42 -26.41 -15.94
N LEU A 185 9.58 -25.37 -15.83
CA LEU A 185 9.62 -24.19 -16.71
C LEU A 185 10.92 -23.40 -16.56
N LEU A 186 11.54 -23.41 -15.37
CA LEU A 186 12.85 -22.79 -15.14
C LEU A 186 13.94 -23.35 -16.07
N ARG A 187 13.84 -24.64 -16.44
CA ARG A 187 14.79 -25.31 -17.36
C ARG A 187 14.51 -25.00 -18.83
N GLY A 188 13.34 -24.45 -19.18
CA GLY A 188 12.98 -24.09 -20.55
C GLY A 188 13.89 -23.00 -21.13
N PRO A 189 14.08 -22.94 -22.46
CA PRO A 189 15.03 -22.03 -23.09
C PRO A 189 14.65 -20.54 -22.92
N ALA A 190 15.64 -19.66 -23.06
CA ALA A 190 15.43 -18.21 -23.12
C ALA A 190 14.92 -17.78 -24.52
N LYS A 191 14.21 -16.64 -24.59
CA LYS A 191 13.82 -16.04 -25.87
C LYS A 191 15.02 -15.46 -26.61
N GLN A 192 15.03 -15.63 -27.94
CA GLN A 192 16.04 -15.05 -28.84
C GLN A 192 15.79 -13.55 -29.06
N LEU A 193 15.94 -12.75 -28.01
CA LEU A 193 15.62 -11.32 -28.01
C LEU A 193 16.58 -10.47 -28.84
N GLY A 194 17.85 -10.88 -29.03
CA GLY A 194 18.91 -10.00 -29.56
C GLY A 194 18.60 -9.34 -30.92
N ILE A 195 17.85 -10.03 -31.77
CA ILE A 195 17.49 -9.62 -33.14
C ILE A 195 16.23 -8.75 -33.24
N LEU A 196 15.40 -8.65 -32.18
CA LEU A 196 14.06 -8.08 -32.27
C LEU A 196 14.05 -6.57 -32.03
N LYS A 197 13.83 -5.77 -33.09
CA LYS A 197 13.60 -4.31 -32.98
C LYS A 197 12.40 -3.98 -32.09
N GLN A 198 11.34 -4.79 -32.14
CA GLN A 198 10.18 -4.68 -31.27
C GLN A 198 9.76 -6.08 -30.78
N PHE A 199 9.29 -6.19 -29.54
CA PHE A 199 8.68 -7.41 -29.02
C PHE A 199 7.56 -7.11 -28.01
N LYS A 200 6.73 -8.12 -27.74
CA LYS A 200 5.74 -8.15 -26.65
C LYS A 200 6.18 -9.15 -25.58
N THR A 201 5.83 -8.88 -24.33
CA THR A 201 6.02 -9.76 -23.16
C THR A 201 4.92 -9.44 -22.13
N ASP A 202 4.73 -10.24 -21.07
CA ASP A 202 3.72 -9.89 -20.06
C ASP A 202 4.25 -8.82 -19.08
N VAL A 203 5.53 -8.97 -18.69
CA VAL A 203 6.20 -8.14 -17.68
C VAL A 203 7.55 -7.62 -18.18
N ILE A 204 7.77 -6.31 -18.12
CA ILE A 204 9.12 -5.72 -18.24
C ILE A 204 9.68 -5.51 -16.82
N ILE A 205 10.88 -6.02 -16.57
CA ILE A 205 11.60 -5.83 -15.30
C ILE A 205 12.76 -4.85 -15.56
N ILE A 206 12.84 -3.76 -14.80
CA ILE A 206 13.90 -2.74 -14.97
C ILE A 206 14.99 -2.98 -13.91
N GLY A 207 16.20 -3.28 -14.38
CA GLY A 207 17.34 -3.74 -13.59
C GLY A 207 17.62 -5.24 -13.73
N GLY A 208 18.87 -5.65 -13.48
CA GLY A 208 19.34 -7.05 -13.58
C GLY A 208 20.01 -7.61 -12.32
N GLY A 209 19.82 -6.97 -11.16
CA GLY A 209 20.36 -7.43 -9.87
C GLY A 209 19.52 -8.51 -9.20
N ASN A 210 19.89 -8.90 -7.97
CA ASN A 210 19.26 -9.98 -7.19
C ASN A 210 17.71 -9.91 -7.15
N SER A 211 17.15 -8.72 -6.88
CA SER A 211 15.71 -8.45 -6.93
C SER A 211 15.06 -8.87 -8.25
N ALA A 212 15.68 -8.48 -9.37
CA ALA A 212 15.16 -8.68 -10.71
C ALA A 212 15.20 -10.15 -11.14
N VAL A 213 16.35 -10.80 -10.96
CA VAL A 213 16.52 -12.20 -11.37
C VAL A 213 15.64 -13.15 -10.55
N THR A 214 15.46 -12.87 -9.25
CA THR A 214 14.62 -13.69 -8.36
C THR A 214 13.14 -13.59 -8.73
N VAL A 215 12.63 -12.38 -9.01
CA VAL A 215 11.23 -12.23 -9.46
C VAL A 215 11.03 -12.74 -10.89
N ALA A 216 12.01 -12.60 -11.79
CA ALA A 216 11.97 -13.19 -13.12
C ALA A 216 11.86 -14.73 -13.08
N ALA A 217 12.58 -15.40 -12.17
CA ALA A 217 12.47 -16.85 -11.99
C ALA A 217 11.11 -17.25 -11.39
N ARG A 218 10.59 -16.54 -10.38
CA ARG A 218 9.23 -16.77 -9.84
C ARG A 218 8.16 -16.64 -10.92
N LEU A 219 8.22 -15.58 -11.74
CA LEU A 219 7.33 -15.37 -12.88
C LEU A 219 7.45 -16.51 -13.90
N LYS A 220 8.67 -16.92 -14.26
CA LYS A 220 8.91 -18.04 -15.19
C LYS A 220 8.37 -19.38 -14.65
N ALA A 221 8.48 -19.64 -13.34
CA ALA A 221 7.90 -20.82 -12.70
C ALA A 221 6.36 -20.79 -12.68
N LEU A 222 5.73 -19.62 -12.62
CA LEU A 222 4.28 -19.41 -12.76
C LEU A 222 3.80 -19.34 -14.23
N GLY A 223 4.69 -19.56 -15.20
CA GLY A 223 4.38 -19.49 -16.63
C GLY A 223 4.10 -18.09 -17.15
N VAL A 224 4.51 -17.04 -16.43
CA VAL A 224 4.40 -15.64 -16.86
C VAL A 224 5.65 -15.24 -17.64
N GLU A 225 5.47 -14.59 -18.79
CA GLU A 225 6.60 -14.10 -19.57
C GLU A 225 7.16 -12.80 -18.98
N SER A 226 8.46 -12.79 -18.71
CA SER A 226 9.17 -11.57 -18.30
C SER A 226 10.43 -11.35 -19.12
N VAL A 227 10.84 -10.08 -19.24
CA VAL A 227 12.13 -9.65 -19.81
C VAL A 227 12.76 -8.59 -18.90
N MET A 228 14.00 -8.85 -18.46
CA MET A 228 14.81 -7.87 -17.75
C MET A 228 15.52 -6.92 -18.72
N LEU A 229 15.51 -5.62 -18.40
CA LEU A 229 16.28 -4.58 -19.07
C LEU A 229 17.29 -4.03 -18.06
N ASP A 230 18.57 -4.37 -18.20
CA ASP A 230 19.62 -3.91 -17.29
C ASP A 230 20.63 -2.98 -17.98
N ARG A 231 21.12 -1.99 -17.23
CA ARG A 231 22.06 -0.99 -17.74
C ARG A 231 23.50 -1.49 -17.84
N ASN A 232 23.86 -2.51 -17.09
CA ASN A 232 25.24 -2.98 -17.01
C ASN A 232 25.54 -3.97 -18.17
N PRO A 233 26.80 -4.15 -18.58
CA PRO A 233 27.16 -5.10 -19.64
C PRO A 233 26.91 -6.58 -19.30
N THR A 234 27.06 -6.96 -18.03
CA THR A 234 27.03 -8.36 -17.56
C THR A 234 26.08 -8.51 -16.38
N PRO A 235 25.29 -9.61 -16.29
CA PRO A 235 24.51 -9.88 -15.09
C PRO A 235 25.45 -10.09 -13.89
N GLY A 236 25.17 -9.41 -12.77
CA GLY A 236 26.05 -9.38 -11.59
C GLY A 236 27.00 -8.19 -11.52
N ASP A 237 27.10 -7.35 -12.56
CA ASP A 237 27.93 -6.13 -12.53
C ASP A 237 27.46 -5.11 -11.47
N ASN A 238 26.21 -5.20 -11.01
CA ASN A 238 25.71 -4.45 -9.86
C ASN A 238 26.50 -4.72 -8.55
N TRP A 239 27.20 -5.86 -8.49
CA TRP A 239 28.21 -6.20 -7.49
C TRP A 239 29.63 -6.07 -8.05
N ALA A 240 29.91 -6.56 -9.26
CA ALA A 240 31.27 -6.54 -9.80
C ALA A 240 31.85 -5.12 -10.00
N LEU A 241 31.01 -4.09 -10.10
CA LEU A 241 31.46 -2.68 -10.17
C LEU A 241 31.57 -1.99 -8.80
N ARG A 242 31.42 -2.72 -7.69
CA ARG A 242 31.70 -2.23 -6.31
C ARG A 242 33.19 -2.34 -5.99
N TYR A 243 33.61 -1.70 -4.91
CA TYR A 243 34.98 -1.74 -4.40
C TYR A 243 35.43 -3.16 -4.03
N HIS A 244 36.71 -3.47 -4.24
CA HIS A 244 37.22 -4.84 -4.19
C HIS A 244 37.11 -5.49 -2.80
N ALA A 245 37.22 -4.70 -1.73
CA ALA A 245 37.07 -5.18 -0.35
C ALA A 245 35.60 -5.48 0.07
N MET A 246 34.63 -5.27 -0.83
CA MET A 246 33.22 -5.45 -0.53
C MET A 246 32.88 -6.92 -0.24
N LYS A 247 32.29 -7.14 0.94
CA LYS A 247 31.70 -8.39 1.42
C LYS A 247 30.30 -8.08 1.97
N PHE A 248 29.45 -9.09 2.07
CA PHE A 248 28.27 -8.99 2.94
C PHE A 248 28.69 -9.19 4.40
N HIS A 249 28.19 -8.34 5.30
CA HIS A 249 28.49 -8.36 6.75
C HIS A 249 27.62 -9.35 7.54
N ILE A 250 26.89 -10.21 6.84
CA ILE A 250 25.94 -11.20 7.33
C ILE A 250 26.30 -12.58 6.73
N PRO A 251 26.19 -13.69 7.49
CA PRO A 251 26.45 -15.01 6.95
C PRO A 251 25.57 -15.36 5.73
N THR A 252 26.12 -16.21 4.87
CA THR A 252 25.49 -16.63 3.60
C THR A 252 24.12 -17.28 3.78
N ALA A 253 23.84 -17.91 4.92
CA ALA A 253 22.55 -18.49 5.32
C ALA A 253 21.33 -17.67 4.84
N ILE A 254 21.22 -16.41 5.29
CA ILE A 254 20.11 -15.51 4.94
C ILE A 254 20.27 -14.87 3.54
N CYS A 255 21.40 -15.07 2.87
CA CYS A 255 21.72 -14.55 1.55
C CYS A 255 21.38 -15.52 0.40
N THR A 256 20.78 -16.67 0.73
CA THR A 256 20.25 -17.66 -0.21
C THR A 256 19.20 -17.04 -1.16
N MET A 257 19.15 -17.49 -2.42
CA MET A 257 18.16 -17.02 -3.41
C MET A 257 17.12 -18.12 -3.68
N ALA A 258 15.90 -17.73 -4.11
CA ALA A 258 14.86 -18.70 -4.43
C ALA A 258 15.35 -19.72 -5.47
N TYR A 259 15.04 -21.01 -5.27
CA TYR A 259 15.44 -22.13 -6.14
C TYR A 259 16.95 -22.44 -6.27
N LEU A 260 17.87 -21.65 -5.67
CA LEU A 260 19.31 -21.87 -5.86
C LEU A 260 20.15 -21.56 -4.60
N GLU A 261 20.47 -22.61 -3.86
CA GLU A 261 21.31 -22.58 -2.65
C GLU A 261 22.80 -22.33 -2.94
N TYR A 262 23.53 -21.96 -1.89
CA TYR A 262 24.99 -21.90 -1.89
C TYR A 262 25.60 -23.27 -1.63
N ALA A 263 26.83 -23.49 -2.10
CA ALA A 263 27.57 -24.73 -1.80
C ALA A 263 27.83 -24.82 -0.29
N LYS A 264 27.93 -26.02 0.29
CA LYS A 264 27.95 -26.21 1.76
C LYS A 264 29.08 -25.43 2.44
N GLU A 265 30.22 -25.37 1.78
CA GLU A 265 31.44 -24.67 2.18
C GLU A 265 31.23 -23.15 2.27
N GLN A 266 30.22 -22.64 1.56
CA GLN A 266 29.81 -21.24 1.55
C GLN A 266 28.64 -20.95 2.50
N GLN A 267 27.95 -21.92 3.12
CA GLN A 267 26.67 -21.66 3.80
C GLN A 267 26.80 -20.93 5.15
N PHE A 268 27.70 -21.39 6.02
CA PHE A 268 28.00 -20.78 7.33
C PHE A 268 29.40 -21.23 7.81
N PRO A 269 30.21 -20.39 8.48
CA PRO A 269 29.99 -18.98 8.84
C PRO A 269 30.40 -17.99 7.73
N HIS A 270 30.50 -18.44 6.48
CA HIS A 270 31.08 -17.65 5.38
C HIS A 270 30.30 -16.37 5.03
N PHE A 271 31.06 -15.31 4.74
CA PHE A 271 30.60 -13.99 4.33
C PHE A 271 30.86 -13.78 2.83
N LEU A 272 29.79 -13.60 2.05
CA LEU A 272 29.89 -13.53 0.58
C LEU A 272 30.71 -12.33 0.10
N THR A 273 31.71 -12.61 -0.71
CA THR A 273 32.51 -11.61 -1.43
C THR A 273 31.73 -10.99 -2.61
N ARG A 274 32.14 -9.79 -3.02
CA ARG A 274 31.73 -9.11 -4.27
C ARG A 274 31.70 -10.06 -5.48
N GLU A 275 32.74 -10.88 -5.63
CA GLU A 275 32.93 -11.83 -6.72
C GLU A 275 31.91 -12.97 -6.65
N GLU A 276 31.66 -13.53 -5.47
CA GLU A 276 30.65 -14.58 -5.27
C GLU A 276 29.23 -14.07 -5.53
N LEU A 277 28.94 -12.82 -5.13
CA LEU A 277 27.66 -12.16 -5.37
C LEU A 277 27.43 -11.89 -6.87
N ALA A 278 28.44 -11.39 -7.58
CA ALA A 278 28.39 -11.20 -9.03
C ALA A 278 28.21 -12.54 -9.76
N ASN A 279 29.02 -13.55 -9.42
CA ASN A 279 28.94 -14.88 -10.00
C ASN A 279 27.61 -15.59 -9.67
N ARG A 280 27.01 -15.33 -8.51
CA ARG A 280 25.67 -15.84 -8.16
C ARG A 280 24.62 -15.31 -9.13
N VAL A 281 24.54 -13.99 -9.32
CA VAL A 281 23.55 -13.37 -10.23
C VAL A 281 23.74 -13.88 -11.66
N LYS A 282 24.99 -13.94 -12.14
CA LYS A 282 25.33 -14.49 -13.46
C LYS A 282 24.84 -15.93 -13.63
N ARG A 283 25.23 -16.83 -12.71
CA ARG A 283 24.81 -18.24 -12.74
C ARG A 283 23.31 -18.42 -12.59
N TYR A 284 22.62 -17.51 -11.88
CA TYR A 284 21.17 -17.54 -11.73
C TYR A 284 20.45 -17.26 -13.05
N VAL A 285 20.94 -16.30 -13.84
CA VAL A 285 20.44 -16.03 -15.21
C VAL A 285 20.72 -17.20 -16.15
N GLU A 286 21.93 -17.78 -16.08
CA GLU A 286 22.35 -18.91 -16.92
C GLU A 286 21.56 -20.19 -16.62
N ILE A 287 21.53 -20.64 -15.36
CA ILE A 287 20.91 -21.92 -14.94
C ILE A 287 19.40 -21.93 -15.20
N PHE A 288 18.73 -20.80 -15.01
CA PHE A 288 17.29 -20.68 -15.22
C PHE A 288 16.90 -20.05 -16.57
N ASN A 289 17.86 -19.91 -17.50
CA ASN A 289 17.64 -19.39 -18.85
C ASN A 289 16.75 -18.13 -18.84
N LEU A 290 17.11 -17.13 -18.03
CA LEU A 290 16.28 -15.93 -17.82
C LEU A 290 16.48 -14.91 -18.95
N ASN A 291 15.39 -14.29 -19.39
CA ASN A 291 15.42 -13.29 -20.46
C ASN A 291 15.99 -11.97 -19.92
N ILE A 292 17.14 -11.53 -20.46
CA ILE A 292 17.74 -10.24 -20.11
C ILE A 292 18.31 -9.54 -21.36
N VAL A 293 18.21 -8.20 -21.38
CA VAL A 293 18.89 -7.33 -22.34
C VAL A 293 19.82 -6.39 -21.57
N ASN A 294 21.13 -6.68 -21.65
CA ASN A 294 22.20 -5.93 -21.01
C ASN A 294 22.56 -4.66 -21.80
N SER A 295 23.36 -3.77 -21.19
CA SER A 295 23.77 -2.47 -21.75
C SER A 295 22.60 -1.63 -22.24
N THR A 296 21.45 -1.73 -21.55
CA THR A 296 20.21 -1.05 -21.92
C THR A 296 20.12 0.34 -21.32
N LYS A 297 19.91 1.36 -22.17
CA LYS A 297 19.50 2.71 -21.75
C LYS A 297 18.05 2.93 -22.17
N ILE A 298 17.13 3.02 -21.20
CA ILE A 298 15.75 3.46 -21.46
C ILE A 298 15.77 4.92 -21.95
N ILE A 299 14.95 5.22 -22.96
CA ILE A 299 14.88 6.52 -23.64
C ILE A 299 13.52 7.18 -23.43
N SER A 300 12.44 6.38 -23.34
CA SER A 300 11.13 6.84 -22.90
C SER A 300 10.27 5.63 -22.53
N THR A 301 9.28 5.87 -21.67
CA THR A 301 8.23 4.90 -21.32
C THR A 301 6.89 5.61 -21.37
N THR A 302 5.93 5.05 -22.09
CA THR A 302 4.54 5.51 -22.07
C THR A 302 3.61 4.42 -21.56
N TYR A 303 2.50 4.79 -20.94
CA TYR A 303 1.47 3.86 -20.47
C TYR A 303 0.11 4.27 -21.03
N SER A 304 -0.47 3.43 -21.88
CA SER A 304 -1.84 3.63 -22.37
C SER A 304 -2.83 3.08 -21.35
N GLN A 305 -3.64 3.96 -20.76
CA GLN A 305 -4.71 3.59 -19.82
C GLN A 305 -5.82 2.79 -20.52
N ALA A 306 -6.22 3.22 -21.72
CA ALA A 306 -7.28 2.57 -22.50
C ALA A 306 -6.94 1.11 -22.89
N SER A 307 -5.68 0.82 -23.25
CA SER A 307 -5.24 -0.54 -23.58
C SER A 307 -4.58 -1.30 -22.43
N LYS A 308 -4.32 -0.62 -21.29
CA LYS A 308 -3.54 -1.11 -20.14
C LYS A 308 -2.15 -1.63 -20.51
N LEU A 309 -1.49 -0.98 -21.47
CA LEU A 309 -0.17 -1.38 -21.98
C LEU A 309 0.90 -0.31 -21.79
N TYR A 310 2.05 -0.73 -21.27
CA TYR A 310 3.30 0.02 -21.28
C TYR A 310 4.02 -0.18 -22.62
N THR A 311 4.61 0.88 -23.15
CA THR A 311 5.61 0.83 -24.24
C THR A 311 6.92 1.45 -23.75
N VAL A 312 7.95 0.62 -23.57
CA VAL A 312 9.30 1.03 -23.16
C VAL A 312 10.19 1.10 -24.39
N THR A 313 10.67 2.29 -24.74
CA THR A 313 11.64 2.51 -25.82
C THR A 313 13.04 2.65 -25.24
N PHE A 314 14.02 1.93 -25.80
CA PHE A 314 15.38 1.88 -25.26
C PHE A 314 16.46 1.76 -26.35
N LEU A 315 17.70 2.08 -25.99
CA LEU A 315 18.90 1.72 -26.73
C LEU A 315 19.54 0.47 -26.10
N SER A 316 20.12 -0.36 -26.94
CA SER A 316 20.98 -1.50 -26.56
C SER A 316 22.11 -1.62 -27.61
N PRO A 317 23.10 -2.53 -27.45
CA PRO A 317 24.17 -2.71 -28.44
C PRO A 317 23.70 -3.03 -29.87
N THR A 318 22.48 -3.58 -30.04
CA THR A 318 21.87 -3.83 -31.36
C THR A 318 20.99 -2.67 -31.87
N GLY A 319 21.09 -1.48 -31.26
CA GLY A 319 20.43 -0.25 -31.69
C GLY A 319 19.20 0.15 -30.84
N ARG A 320 18.36 1.02 -31.41
CA ARG A 320 17.09 1.48 -30.80
C ARG A 320 15.99 0.44 -30.96
N ARG A 321 15.27 0.16 -29.87
CA ARG A 321 14.31 -0.94 -29.74
C ARG A 321 13.11 -0.53 -28.88
N ALA A 322 12.03 -1.30 -28.95
CA ALA A 322 10.85 -1.12 -28.12
C ALA A 322 10.33 -2.45 -27.55
N ALA A 323 9.82 -2.42 -26.32
CA ALA A 323 9.13 -3.54 -25.68
C ALA A 323 7.74 -3.08 -25.22
N VAL A 324 6.72 -3.94 -25.41
CA VAL A 324 5.34 -3.68 -24.98
C VAL A 324 4.91 -4.74 -23.97
N ALA A 325 4.34 -4.32 -22.84
CA ALA A 325 3.96 -5.21 -21.74
C ALA A 325 2.75 -4.71 -20.93
N ARG A 326 2.12 -5.61 -20.16
CA ARG A 326 1.00 -5.28 -19.25
C ARG A 326 1.49 -4.76 -17.89
N HIS A 327 2.67 -5.17 -17.45
CA HIS A 327 3.29 -4.71 -16.20
C HIS A 327 4.71 -4.18 -16.37
N ILE A 328 5.10 -3.28 -15.46
CA ILE A 328 6.50 -2.93 -15.18
C ILE A 328 6.84 -3.29 -13.73
N VAL A 329 7.99 -3.94 -13.51
CA VAL A 329 8.59 -4.12 -12.20
C VAL A 329 9.89 -3.31 -12.12
N GLN A 330 9.90 -2.23 -11.33
CA GLN A 330 11.11 -1.51 -10.98
C GLN A 330 11.90 -2.30 -9.94
N ALA A 331 12.93 -3.00 -10.40
CA ALA A 331 13.82 -3.85 -9.59
C ALA A 331 15.23 -3.25 -9.44
N THR A 332 15.33 -1.92 -9.50
CA THR A 332 16.58 -1.15 -9.43
C THR A 332 17.21 -1.09 -8.03
N GLY A 333 16.52 -1.61 -7.02
CA GLY A 333 16.89 -1.44 -5.60
C GLY A 333 16.48 -0.07 -5.05
N ILE A 334 16.50 0.03 -3.72
CA ILE A 334 16.16 1.22 -2.92
C ILE A 334 17.47 1.77 -2.34
N GLY A 335 17.73 3.07 -2.47
CA GLY A 335 18.98 3.69 -2.02
C GLY A 335 20.20 3.12 -2.76
N SER A 336 20.25 3.23 -4.08
CA SER A 336 21.36 2.71 -4.91
C SER A 336 21.57 3.44 -6.25
N GLN A 337 20.80 4.49 -6.54
CA GLN A 337 20.80 5.19 -7.84
C GLN A 337 21.35 6.62 -7.77
N LYS A 338 21.17 7.32 -6.65
CA LYS A 338 21.59 8.71 -6.44
C LYS A 338 22.53 8.78 -5.22
N PRO A 339 23.85 8.59 -5.43
CA PRO A 339 24.87 8.78 -4.40
C PRO A 339 24.68 10.10 -3.65
N HIS A 340 24.66 10.04 -2.31
CA HIS A 340 24.53 11.24 -1.51
C HIS A 340 25.91 11.85 -1.26
N MET A 341 26.27 12.84 -2.06
CA MET A 341 27.32 13.80 -1.70
C MET A 341 26.68 14.91 -0.84
N PRO A 342 27.24 15.24 0.35
CA PRO A 342 26.84 16.44 1.08
C PRO A 342 27.38 17.70 0.36
N PRO A 343 26.71 18.85 0.48
CA PRO A 343 27.23 20.11 -0.02
C PRO A 343 28.43 20.56 0.83
N VAL A 344 29.57 20.83 0.20
CA VAL A 344 30.81 21.26 0.84
C VAL A 344 31.41 22.37 -0.02
N ALA A 345 31.72 23.52 0.59
CA ALA A 345 32.24 24.69 -0.11
C ALA A 345 33.67 24.48 -0.65
N ASP A 346 34.10 25.38 -1.53
CA ASP A 346 35.51 25.55 -1.94
C ASP A 346 36.18 24.31 -2.58
N ALA A 347 35.40 23.37 -3.13
CA ALA A 347 35.89 22.13 -3.73
C ALA A 347 36.92 22.33 -4.87
N ASN A 348 36.93 23.50 -5.51
CA ASN A 348 37.92 23.92 -6.51
C ASN A 348 39.30 24.28 -5.92
N LEU A 349 39.45 24.38 -4.60
CA LEU A 349 40.76 24.58 -3.95
C LEU A 349 41.52 23.26 -3.76
N TYR A 350 40.81 22.15 -3.57
CA TYR A 350 41.40 20.87 -3.19
C TYR A 350 42.21 20.25 -4.33
N ARG A 351 43.41 19.78 -4.00
CA ARG A 351 44.36 19.20 -4.97
C ARG A 351 44.51 17.68 -4.86
N GLY A 352 43.84 17.05 -3.89
CA GLY A 352 43.82 15.60 -3.70
C GLY A 352 42.64 14.91 -4.38
N PHE A 353 42.50 13.61 -4.14
CA PHE A 353 41.47 12.77 -4.76
C PHE A 353 40.18 12.73 -3.94
N SER A 354 39.10 13.34 -4.43
CA SER A 354 37.78 13.33 -3.76
C SER A 354 36.79 12.46 -4.53
N VAL A 355 36.30 11.36 -3.93
CA VAL A 355 35.41 10.37 -4.60
C VAL A 355 34.35 9.81 -3.66
N HIS A 356 33.14 9.56 -4.16
CA HIS A 356 32.16 8.75 -3.42
C HIS A 356 32.55 7.26 -3.44
N SER A 357 32.11 6.48 -2.44
CA SER A 357 32.38 5.03 -2.32
C SER A 357 31.90 4.19 -3.52
N THR A 358 31.02 4.74 -4.36
CA THR A 358 30.58 4.15 -5.64
C THR A 358 31.58 4.33 -6.80
N ALA A 359 32.58 5.19 -6.64
CA ALA A 359 33.69 5.40 -7.59
C ALA A 359 35.05 4.95 -7.01
N TYR A 360 35.14 4.76 -5.69
CA TYR A 360 36.27 4.09 -5.04
C TYR A 360 36.36 2.62 -5.50
N ARG A 361 37.57 2.15 -5.84
CA ARG A 361 37.82 0.77 -6.27
C ARG A 361 38.55 -0.04 -5.23
N ASN A 362 39.70 0.46 -4.77
CA ASN A 362 40.53 -0.11 -3.70
C ASN A 362 41.63 0.90 -3.32
N ALA A 363 42.27 0.70 -2.18
CA ALA A 363 43.33 1.56 -1.67
C ALA A 363 44.68 1.40 -2.40
N LYS A 364 44.92 0.28 -3.10
CA LYS A 364 46.16 0.07 -3.87
C LYS A 364 46.21 1.01 -5.08
N ASP A 365 45.07 1.23 -5.74
CA ASP A 365 44.92 2.22 -6.81
C ASP A 365 45.24 3.65 -6.31
N LEU A 366 44.72 4.04 -5.14
CA LEU A 366 45.07 5.32 -4.51
C LEU A 366 46.58 5.42 -4.20
N LYS A 367 47.18 4.37 -3.65
CA LYS A 367 48.62 4.34 -3.33
C LYS A 367 49.50 4.44 -4.58
N MET A 368 49.10 3.85 -5.70
CA MET A 368 49.78 3.99 -7.00
C MET A 368 49.67 5.42 -7.55
N LEU A 369 48.61 6.16 -7.21
CA LEU A 369 48.44 7.59 -7.51
C LEU A 369 49.20 8.51 -6.52
N GLY A 370 50.00 7.94 -5.61
CA GLY A 370 50.86 8.69 -4.68
C GLY A 370 50.18 9.12 -3.36
N VAL A 371 48.92 8.72 -3.14
CA VAL A 371 48.20 8.95 -1.87
C VAL A 371 48.96 8.28 -0.71
N LYS A 372 49.15 9.01 0.38
CA LYS A 372 49.75 8.51 1.64
C LYS A 372 48.75 8.59 2.79
N SER A 373 47.74 9.45 2.68
CA SER A 373 46.76 9.77 3.71
C SER A 373 45.35 9.92 3.13
N ALA A 374 44.35 9.45 3.88
CA ALA A 374 42.96 9.43 3.41
C ALA A 374 41.97 9.75 4.54
N LEU A 375 40.96 10.56 4.22
CA LEU A 375 39.77 10.74 5.07
C LEU A 375 38.63 9.86 4.57
N VAL A 376 38.01 9.09 5.47
CA VAL A 376 36.83 8.28 5.16
C VAL A 376 35.63 8.94 5.84
N ILE A 377 34.71 9.50 5.06
CA ILE A 377 33.60 10.31 5.59
C ILE A 377 32.35 9.43 5.80
N GLY A 378 31.98 9.19 7.06
CA GLY A 378 30.90 8.29 7.46
C GLY A 378 31.37 7.14 8.36
N SER A 379 30.42 6.41 8.93
CA SER A 379 30.66 5.42 10.01
C SER A 379 29.85 4.12 9.88
N ALA A 380 29.17 3.89 8.75
CA ALA A 380 28.47 2.64 8.46
C ALA A 380 29.43 1.59 7.82
N ASN A 381 28.93 0.38 7.56
CA ASN A 381 29.74 -0.75 7.05
C ASN A 381 30.73 -0.40 5.91
N THR A 382 30.30 0.30 4.85
CA THR A 382 31.18 0.72 3.75
C THR A 382 32.31 1.67 4.18
N ALA A 383 32.15 2.42 5.26
CA ALA A 383 33.22 3.24 5.81
C ALA A 383 34.27 2.37 6.54
N PHE A 384 33.84 1.32 7.26
CA PHE A 384 34.76 0.37 7.88
C PHE A 384 35.46 -0.53 6.84
N ASP A 385 34.78 -1.01 5.80
CA ASP A 385 35.41 -1.79 4.72
C ASP A 385 36.54 -0.98 4.02
N ILE A 386 36.32 0.32 3.82
CA ILE A 386 37.29 1.24 3.19
C ILE A 386 38.37 1.69 4.19
N LEU A 387 38.08 1.74 5.49
CA LEU A 387 39.09 1.92 6.55
C LEU A 387 40.06 0.72 6.57
N GLU A 388 39.52 -0.51 6.51
CA GLU A 388 40.27 -1.76 6.46
C GLU A 388 41.18 -1.82 5.22
N ASP A 389 40.68 -1.55 4.01
CA ASP A 389 41.48 -1.59 2.77
C ASP A 389 42.55 -0.47 2.74
N CYS A 390 42.22 0.74 3.16
CA CYS A 390 43.20 1.84 3.26
C CYS A 390 44.30 1.56 4.29
N TYR A 391 43.97 1.00 5.45
CA TYR A 391 44.96 0.55 6.44
C TYR A 391 45.82 -0.61 5.90
N ALA A 392 45.20 -1.61 5.25
CA ALA A 392 45.91 -2.76 4.65
C ALA A 392 46.84 -2.37 3.50
N ALA A 393 46.53 -1.30 2.76
CA ALA A 393 47.44 -0.69 1.79
C ALA A 393 48.57 0.13 2.46
N GLY A 394 48.48 0.42 3.76
CA GLY A 394 49.44 1.24 4.50
C GLY A 394 49.25 2.75 4.29
N LEU A 395 48.00 3.22 4.15
CA LEU A 395 47.66 4.64 4.12
C LEU A 395 47.33 5.14 5.54
N LYS A 396 47.82 6.32 5.91
CA LYS A 396 47.42 6.99 7.15
C LYS A 396 45.97 7.43 7.04
N THR A 397 45.06 6.67 7.64
CA THR A 397 43.63 6.82 7.41
C THR A 397 42.92 7.37 8.65
N THR A 398 42.02 8.33 8.46
CA THR A 398 41.18 8.90 9.53
C THR A 398 39.71 8.79 9.13
N MET A 399 38.88 8.21 10.00
CA MET A 399 37.42 8.21 9.83
C MET A 399 36.82 9.53 10.36
N VAL A 400 35.95 10.17 9.58
CA VAL A 400 35.21 11.37 9.99
C VAL A 400 33.77 10.99 10.32
N VAL A 401 33.34 11.25 11.54
CA VAL A 401 32.07 10.78 12.10
C VAL A 401 31.26 11.98 12.61
N ARG A 402 30.17 12.33 11.93
CA ARG A 402 29.36 13.51 12.28
C ARG A 402 28.61 13.38 13.60
N SER A 403 28.12 12.20 13.92
CA SER A 403 27.16 11.97 14.99
C SER A 403 27.35 10.57 15.58
N PRO A 404 26.83 10.31 16.80
CA PRO A 404 26.87 8.98 17.38
C PRO A 404 26.29 7.91 16.44
N THR A 405 26.94 6.75 16.41
CA THR A 405 26.65 5.65 15.48
C THR A 405 26.22 4.41 16.26
N TYR A 406 25.09 3.81 15.89
CA TYR A 406 24.66 2.54 16.46
C TYR A 406 25.56 1.39 15.95
N ILE A 407 26.25 0.71 16.86
CA ILE A 407 27.12 -0.43 16.58
C ILE A 407 26.65 -1.65 17.40
N PHE A 408 26.65 -2.82 16.76
CA PHE A 408 26.40 -4.11 17.40
C PHE A 408 27.16 -5.23 16.67
N PRO A 409 27.69 -6.24 17.38
CA PRO A 409 28.46 -7.32 16.78
C PRO A 409 27.57 -8.29 15.99
N VAL A 410 28.13 -8.90 14.95
CA VAL A 410 27.47 -9.94 14.15
C VAL A 410 27.00 -11.13 14.98
N ALA A 411 27.65 -11.40 16.12
CA ALA A 411 27.24 -12.40 17.09
C ALA A 411 25.78 -12.25 17.57
N TYR A 412 25.29 -11.03 17.81
CA TYR A 412 23.91 -10.81 18.29
C TYR A 412 22.88 -11.18 17.23
N VAL A 413 23.21 -11.00 15.95
CA VAL A 413 22.31 -11.32 14.85
C VAL A 413 22.28 -12.84 14.62
N CYS A 414 23.42 -13.50 14.82
CA CYS A 414 23.58 -14.95 14.70
C CYS A 414 23.10 -15.76 15.92
N ASP A 415 22.69 -15.11 17.02
CA ASP A 415 22.30 -15.79 18.26
C ASP A 415 21.06 -16.70 18.06
N PRO A 416 21.03 -17.93 18.60
CA PRO A 416 19.86 -18.81 18.49
C PRO A 416 18.57 -18.22 19.06
N ALA A 417 18.64 -17.38 20.10
CA ALA A 417 17.50 -16.66 20.66
C ALA A 417 17.15 -15.36 19.89
N ALA A 418 17.98 -14.92 18.93
CA ALA A 418 17.59 -13.98 17.86
C ALA A 418 16.74 -14.67 16.76
N HIS A 419 15.96 -15.69 17.15
CA HIS A 419 15.19 -16.63 16.33
C HIS A 419 15.99 -17.60 15.44
N GLY A 420 17.33 -17.66 15.59
CA GLY A 420 18.15 -18.69 14.94
C GLY A 420 18.11 -18.67 13.41
N ASN A 421 17.79 -17.51 12.80
CA ASN A 421 17.64 -17.31 11.34
C ASN A 421 18.90 -17.66 10.50
N TYR A 422 20.01 -17.95 11.16
CA TYR A 422 21.31 -18.28 10.56
C TYR A 422 21.66 -19.77 10.69
N GLU A 423 21.00 -20.48 11.61
CA GLU A 423 21.02 -21.95 11.71
C GLU A 423 19.89 -22.58 10.88
N LYS A 424 18.69 -21.98 10.92
CA LYS A 424 17.56 -22.31 10.04
C LYS A 424 17.82 -21.72 8.64
N LEU A 425 18.27 -22.55 7.69
CA LEU A 425 18.52 -22.11 6.31
C LEU A 425 17.22 -21.85 5.51
N GLY A 426 17.21 -20.75 4.75
CA GLY A 426 16.26 -20.54 3.66
C GLY A 426 14.83 -20.13 4.08
N VAL A 427 13.84 -20.69 3.39
CA VAL A 427 12.44 -20.19 3.39
C VAL A 427 11.74 -20.37 4.74
N GLU A 428 12.11 -21.37 5.54
CA GLU A 428 11.45 -21.63 6.83
C GLU A 428 11.76 -20.53 7.86
N ALA A 429 12.98 -19.99 7.88
CA ALA A 429 13.32 -18.81 8.69
C ALA A 429 12.59 -17.54 8.22
N ASP A 430 12.30 -17.44 6.91
CA ASP A 430 11.48 -16.35 6.38
C ASP A 430 10.04 -16.46 6.87
N LYS A 431 9.47 -17.68 7.00
CA LYS A 431 8.12 -17.86 7.57
C LYS A 431 8.03 -17.33 9.01
N ASP A 432 8.99 -17.70 9.86
CA ASP A 432 9.01 -17.26 11.26
C ASP A 432 9.21 -15.75 11.36
N SER A 433 10.18 -15.18 10.65
CA SER A 433 10.51 -13.75 10.75
C SER A 433 9.53 -12.81 10.03
N MET A 434 8.89 -13.24 8.94
CA MET A 434 7.94 -12.41 8.18
C MET A 434 6.48 -12.51 8.69
N ALA A 435 6.20 -13.38 9.67
CA ALA A 435 4.89 -13.50 10.31
C ALA A 435 4.63 -12.43 11.39
N MET A 436 5.66 -11.73 11.88
CA MET A 436 5.51 -10.69 12.92
C MET A 436 5.08 -9.32 12.37
N PRO A 437 4.21 -8.60 13.10
CA PRO A 437 4.08 -7.15 13.00
C PRO A 437 5.42 -6.45 13.27
N THR A 438 5.75 -5.43 12.49
CA THR A 438 7.08 -4.80 12.47
C THR A 438 7.44 -4.12 13.80
N ASN A 439 6.45 -3.59 14.53
CA ASN A 439 6.63 -3.02 15.88
C ASN A 439 6.97 -4.09 16.94
N ILE A 440 6.37 -5.29 16.83
CA ILE A 440 6.63 -6.40 17.76
C ILE A 440 8.01 -7.02 17.51
N ASP A 441 8.40 -7.22 16.25
CA ASP A 441 9.76 -7.63 15.89
C ASP A 441 10.80 -6.57 16.33
N ALA A 442 10.51 -5.27 16.13
CA ALA A 442 11.36 -4.17 16.59
C ALA A 442 11.55 -4.15 18.12
N HIS A 443 10.51 -4.47 18.89
CA HIS A 443 10.62 -4.69 20.34
C HIS A 443 11.49 -5.89 20.69
N MET A 444 11.22 -7.05 20.08
CA MET A 444 11.90 -8.31 20.41
C MET A 444 13.39 -8.26 20.07
N VAL A 445 13.75 -7.78 18.88
CA VAL A 445 15.16 -7.59 18.47
C VAL A 445 15.86 -6.55 19.34
N ARG A 446 15.21 -5.42 19.68
CA ARG A 446 15.80 -4.43 20.60
C ARG A 446 16.03 -5.02 21.99
N GLY A 447 15.04 -5.73 22.55
CA GLY A 447 15.13 -6.33 23.87
C GLY A 447 16.24 -7.38 23.97
N HIS A 448 16.31 -8.27 22.97
CA HIS A 448 17.34 -9.31 22.90
C HIS A 448 18.75 -8.71 22.73
N PHE A 449 18.96 -7.76 21.81
CA PHE A 449 20.28 -7.14 21.62
C PHE A 449 20.69 -6.31 22.84
N SER A 450 19.75 -5.64 23.52
CA SER A 450 20.01 -4.92 24.77
C SER A 450 20.35 -5.87 25.93
N HIS A 451 19.86 -7.11 25.91
CA HIS A 451 20.21 -8.14 26.90
C HIS A 451 21.61 -8.70 26.66
N LEU A 452 21.96 -9.04 25.41
CA LEU A 452 23.33 -9.47 25.07
C LEU A 452 24.36 -8.37 25.40
N ALA A 453 24.07 -7.12 25.03
CA ALA A 453 24.94 -5.99 25.36
C ALA A 453 25.04 -5.66 26.85
N SER A 454 24.13 -6.15 27.71
CA SER A 454 24.30 -6.02 29.17
C SER A 454 25.21 -7.09 29.78
N GLN A 455 25.52 -8.17 29.05
CA GLN A 455 26.50 -9.19 29.47
C GLN A 455 27.95 -8.80 29.15
N GLU A 456 28.17 -7.89 28.21
CA GLU A 456 29.49 -7.37 27.82
C GLU A 456 29.53 -5.83 27.80
N PRO A 457 29.34 -5.18 28.97
CA PRO A 457 29.10 -3.73 29.07
C PRO A 457 30.27 -2.86 28.58
N ASP A 458 31.47 -3.42 28.45
CA ASP A 458 32.69 -2.69 28.10
C ASP A 458 33.20 -3.01 26.67
N ARG A 459 32.47 -3.81 25.87
CA ARG A 459 32.87 -4.22 24.50
C ARG A 459 33.38 -3.05 23.66
N TYR A 460 32.72 -1.90 23.75
CA TYR A 460 33.03 -0.70 22.96
C TYR A 460 33.68 0.43 23.78
N ALA A 461 34.08 0.19 25.02
CA ALA A 461 34.81 1.18 25.82
C ALA A 461 36.15 1.59 25.16
N PRO A 462 37.01 0.68 24.66
CA PRO A 462 38.25 1.07 23.95
C PRO A 462 38.00 1.88 22.68
N LEU A 463 36.87 1.67 22.01
CA LEU A 463 36.46 2.46 20.82
C LEU A 463 36.02 3.88 21.22
N ALA A 464 35.31 4.02 22.36
CA ALA A 464 34.94 5.31 22.91
C ALA A 464 36.15 6.08 23.46
N GLU A 465 37.09 5.40 24.12
CA GLU A 465 38.37 5.94 24.61
C GLU A 465 39.26 6.45 23.46
N ALA A 466 39.26 5.76 22.32
CA ALA A 466 39.89 6.22 21.08
C ALA A 466 39.17 7.43 20.43
N GLY A 467 38.07 7.92 21.01
CA GLY A 467 37.36 9.14 20.60
C GLY A 467 36.24 8.93 19.58
N PHE A 468 35.82 7.69 19.30
CA PHE A 468 34.71 7.42 18.39
C PHE A 468 33.35 7.51 19.12
N PRO A 469 32.32 8.19 18.57
CA PRO A 469 31.03 8.34 19.23
C PRO A 469 30.16 7.10 18.97
N VAL A 470 30.34 6.06 19.80
CA VAL A 470 29.59 4.81 19.71
C VAL A 470 28.32 4.85 20.56
N LEU A 471 27.22 4.30 20.01
CA LEU A 471 26.06 3.84 20.77
C LEU A 471 25.96 2.33 20.58
N ASP A 472 25.78 1.58 21.66
CA ASP A 472 25.47 0.15 21.60
C ASP A 472 24.00 -0.14 21.90
N SER A 473 23.62 -1.41 21.80
CA SER A 473 22.23 -1.87 21.93
C SER A 473 21.58 -1.63 23.30
N ARG A 474 22.33 -1.24 24.34
CA ARG A 474 21.76 -0.79 25.64
C ARG A 474 21.11 0.59 25.54
N SER A 475 21.53 1.42 24.59
CA SER A 475 20.97 2.77 24.43
C SER A 475 19.49 2.72 24.03
N PRO A 476 18.59 3.50 24.66
CA PRO A 476 17.19 3.59 24.25
C PRO A 476 17.02 4.13 22.82
N GLU A 477 18.01 4.88 22.32
CA GLU A 477 18.03 5.38 20.94
C GLU A 477 18.33 4.28 19.91
N CYS A 478 18.74 3.08 20.33
CA CYS A 478 19.10 1.99 19.41
C CYS A 478 17.92 1.06 19.13
N CYS A 479 17.62 0.85 17.84
CA CYS A 479 16.64 -0.11 17.34
C CYS A 479 16.96 -0.46 15.89
N LEU A 480 17.26 -1.73 15.61
CA LEU A 480 17.70 -2.16 14.28
C LEU A 480 16.60 -1.97 13.21
N MET A 481 15.33 -2.21 13.55
CA MET A 481 14.25 -2.11 12.56
C MET A 481 13.97 -0.66 12.10
N VAL A 482 14.14 0.34 12.98
CA VAL A 482 14.18 1.76 12.59
C VAL A 482 15.36 2.01 11.62
N ASN A 483 16.53 1.47 11.94
CA ASN A 483 17.73 1.62 11.11
C ASN A 483 17.60 0.98 9.71
N LEU A 484 16.91 -0.16 9.61
CA LEU A 484 16.64 -0.85 8.34
C LEU A 484 15.48 -0.19 7.56
N PHE A 485 14.26 -0.24 8.10
CA PHE A 485 13.05 0.12 7.36
C PHE A 485 12.83 1.62 7.20
N GLU A 486 13.32 2.47 8.10
CA GLU A 486 13.14 3.92 7.98
C GLU A 486 14.40 4.66 7.52
N LYS A 487 15.56 4.30 8.08
CA LYS A 487 16.83 5.01 7.80
C LYS A 487 17.61 4.40 6.62
N ALA A 488 17.34 3.15 6.24
CA ALA A 488 18.10 2.40 5.24
C ALA A 488 19.63 2.44 5.48
N GLY A 489 20.07 2.36 6.74
CA GLY A 489 21.47 2.54 7.14
C GLY A 489 21.63 3.15 8.53
N GLY A 490 22.63 4.01 8.72
CA GLY A 490 22.87 4.72 9.99
C GLY A 490 23.27 3.83 11.17
N HIS A 491 23.84 2.66 10.89
CA HIS A 491 24.38 1.69 11.85
C HIS A 491 25.64 1.03 11.27
N TYR A 492 26.42 0.38 12.12
CA TYR A 492 27.49 -0.54 11.73
C TYR A 492 27.22 -1.93 12.33
N LEU A 493 27.07 -2.92 11.46
CA LEU A 493 27.12 -4.33 11.85
C LEU A 493 28.60 -4.73 11.97
N ASP A 494 29.06 -4.90 13.21
CA ASP A 494 30.48 -5.07 13.51
C ASP A 494 30.95 -6.51 13.27
N VAL A 495 31.94 -6.60 12.39
CA VAL A 495 32.63 -7.84 11.98
C VAL A 495 34.13 -7.80 12.31
N GLY A 496 34.55 -6.86 13.17
CA GLY A 496 35.92 -6.68 13.66
C GLY A 496 36.57 -5.34 13.28
N GLY A 497 35.95 -4.53 12.42
CA GLY A 497 36.53 -3.28 11.90
C GLY A 497 36.72 -2.19 12.95
N THR A 498 36.02 -2.27 14.08
CA THR A 498 36.18 -1.37 15.23
C THR A 498 37.59 -1.39 15.84
N ALA A 499 38.29 -2.52 15.75
CA ALA A 499 39.62 -2.72 16.33
C ALA A 499 40.67 -1.74 15.77
N LEU A 500 40.58 -1.34 14.51
CA LEU A 500 41.55 -0.41 13.91
C LEU A 500 41.53 0.98 14.57
N ILE A 501 40.38 1.44 15.06
CA ILE A 501 40.27 2.72 15.76
C ILE A 501 40.63 2.53 17.24
N ALA A 502 40.09 1.50 17.89
CA ALA A 502 40.37 1.19 19.30
C ALA A 502 41.87 0.96 19.60
N GLU A 503 42.61 0.34 18.67
CA GLU A 503 44.06 0.11 18.80
C GLU A 503 44.93 1.29 18.29
N GLY A 504 44.33 2.43 17.93
CA GLY A 504 45.04 3.61 17.42
C GLY A 504 45.70 3.43 16.05
N LYS A 505 45.40 2.34 15.33
CA LYS A 505 45.93 2.01 14.00
C LYS A 505 45.35 2.90 12.90
N ALA A 506 44.15 3.42 13.09
CA ALA A 506 43.51 4.44 12.28
C ALA A 506 42.95 5.55 13.17
N GLY A 507 42.94 6.79 12.66
CA GLY A 507 42.43 7.94 13.40
C GLY A 507 40.90 8.05 13.34
N VAL A 508 40.32 8.82 14.26
CA VAL A 508 38.94 9.28 14.19
C VAL A 508 38.87 10.80 14.41
N LYS A 509 37.97 11.48 13.69
CA LYS A 509 37.54 12.86 13.99
C LYS A 509 36.02 12.87 14.14
N ALA A 510 35.58 13.01 15.38
CA ALA A 510 34.19 12.82 15.80
C ALA A 510 33.40 14.12 15.96
N ASN A 511 32.08 14.00 15.98
CA ASN A 511 31.08 15.04 16.26
C ASN A 511 31.19 16.30 15.38
N VAL A 512 31.65 16.13 14.14
CA VAL A 512 31.82 17.21 13.16
C VAL A 512 31.44 16.80 11.74
N GLU A 513 31.01 17.76 10.93
CA GLU A 513 30.82 17.57 9.50
C GLU A 513 31.77 18.44 8.67
N PRO A 514 32.21 17.98 7.48
CA PRO A 514 32.93 18.83 6.53
C PRO A 514 32.05 19.98 6.04
N VAL A 515 32.57 21.21 6.05
CA VAL A 515 31.85 22.41 5.61
C VAL A 515 32.50 23.08 4.40
N ALA A 516 33.82 22.97 4.27
CA ALA A 516 34.58 23.45 3.12
C ALA A 516 35.79 22.55 2.85
N PHE A 517 36.30 22.57 1.62
CA PHE A 517 37.63 22.05 1.31
C PHE A 517 38.72 23.08 1.64
N THR A 518 39.93 22.60 1.91
CA THR A 518 41.15 23.42 1.89
C THR A 518 41.98 23.04 0.66
N ALA A 519 43.13 23.69 0.45
CA ALA A 519 44.08 23.28 -0.60
C ALA A 519 44.59 21.83 -0.45
N THR A 520 44.53 21.29 0.77
CA THR A 520 45.23 20.08 1.24
C THR A 520 44.33 19.08 1.97
N GLY A 521 43.06 19.38 2.18
CA GLY A 521 42.11 18.52 2.89
C GLY A 521 40.75 19.17 3.12
N LEU A 522 40.23 19.05 4.35
CA LEU A 522 38.90 19.53 4.73
C LEU A 522 38.94 20.50 5.91
N LYS A 523 37.97 21.43 5.94
CA LYS A 523 37.58 22.25 7.09
C LYS A 523 36.24 21.73 7.63
N PHE A 524 36.09 21.75 8.95
CA PHE A 524 34.96 21.17 9.67
C PHE A 524 34.09 22.21 10.40
N SER A 525 32.92 21.77 10.86
CA SER A 525 31.93 22.58 11.59
C SER A 525 32.45 23.15 12.92
N ASP A 526 33.46 22.54 13.54
CA ASP A 526 34.19 23.07 14.72
C ASP A 526 35.23 24.16 14.37
N GLY A 527 35.34 24.53 13.09
CA GLY A 527 36.32 25.49 12.57
C GLY A 527 37.72 24.91 12.32
N SER A 528 38.00 23.68 12.76
CA SER A 528 39.28 23.01 12.56
C SER A 528 39.48 22.54 11.12
N THR A 529 40.71 22.12 10.79
CA THR A 529 41.08 21.53 9.50
C THR A 529 41.81 20.20 9.68
N LEU A 530 41.81 19.37 8.64
CA LEU A 530 42.60 18.14 8.57
C LEU A 530 43.02 17.88 7.12
N ASP A 531 44.32 17.75 6.91
CA ASP A 531 44.91 17.47 5.60
C ASP A 531 44.88 15.98 5.25
N ALA A 532 44.64 15.67 3.97
CA ALA A 532 44.79 14.33 3.40
C ALA A 532 44.91 14.38 1.86
N ASP A 533 45.69 13.45 1.29
CA ASP A 533 45.85 13.32 -0.16
C ASP A 533 44.59 12.76 -0.86
N ALA A 534 43.67 12.13 -0.09
CA ALA A 534 42.37 11.65 -0.57
C ALA A 534 41.23 11.87 0.44
N VAL A 535 40.00 12.01 -0.09
CA VAL A 535 38.74 12.01 0.65
C VAL A 535 37.77 11.03 0.00
N VAL A 536 37.32 10.03 0.76
CA VAL A 536 36.37 9.01 0.30
C VAL A 536 35.04 9.19 1.04
N TRP A 537 34.00 9.54 0.29
CA TRP A 537 32.67 9.81 0.83
C TRP A 537 31.87 8.51 0.93
N CYS A 538 31.65 8.03 2.15
CA CYS A 538 30.85 6.85 2.48
C CYS A 538 29.46 7.25 2.99
N THR A 539 28.92 8.33 2.41
CA THR A 539 27.72 9.06 2.86
C THR A 539 26.40 8.50 2.32
N GLY A 540 26.44 7.47 1.47
CA GLY A 540 25.31 6.63 1.13
C GLY A 540 24.50 7.13 -0.06
N PHE A 541 23.17 7.09 0.03
CA PHE A 541 22.25 7.31 -1.08
C PHE A 541 21.03 8.14 -0.67
N ALA A 542 20.57 8.99 -1.59
CA ALA A 542 19.41 9.86 -1.41
C ALA A 542 18.09 9.23 -1.89
N ASP A 543 18.14 8.26 -2.81
CA ASP A 543 16.98 7.64 -3.47
C ASP A 543 16.30 6.53 -2.64
N ARG A 544 15.84 6.86 -1.43
CA ARG A 544 15.09 5.90 -0.60
C ARG A 544 13.63 5.71 -1.05
N ASP A 545 13.10 6.65 -1.83
CA ASP A 545 11.76 6.59 -2.40
C ASP A 545 11.83 6.45 -3.92
N ALA A 546 11.16 5.44 -4.49
CA ALA A 546 11.15 5.15 -5.92
C ALA A 546 10.59 6.31 -6.75
N ARG A 547 9.63 7.11 -6.25
CA ARG A 547 9.10 8.30 -6.93
C ARG A 547 10.22 9.29 -7.31
N THR A 548 11.27 9.38 -6.48
CA THR A 548 12.41 10.29 -6.70
C THR A 548 13.37 9.85 -7.82
N THR A 549 13.20 8.64 -8.37
CA THR A 549 14.06 8.08 -9.43
C THR A 549 13.29 7.47 -10.60
N ALA A 550 12.02 7.08 -10.42
CA ALA A 550 11.22 6.42 -11.43
C ALA A 550 11.15 7.23 -12.73
N ALA A 551 10.97 8.56 -12.66
CA ALA A 551 10.95 9.41 -13.86
C ALA A 551 12.26 9.29 -14.67
N ASP A 552 13.42 9.38 -14.02
CA ASP A 552 14.73 9.27 -14.68
C ASP A 552 14.96 7.86 -15.24
N ILE A 553 14.56 6.82 -14.47
CA ILE A 553 14.67 5.40 -14.83
C ILE A 553 13.80 5.06 -16.05
N LEU A 554 12.60 5.64 -16.12
CA LEU A 554 11.62 5.44 -17.20
C LEU A 554 11.93 6.30 -18.44
N GLY A 555 12.95 7.16 -18.40
CA GLY A 555 13.40 7.96 -19.54
C GLY A 555 12.70 9.32 -19.68
N ALA A 556 12.41 10.01 -18.59
CA ALA A 556 12.01 11.42 -18.61
C ALA A 556 13.10 12.29 -19.25
N SER A 557 12.72 13.23 -20.11
CA SER A 557 13.62 14.21 -20.71
C SER A 557 13.52 15.56 -20.01
N THR A 558 14.57 16.38 -20.07
CA THR A 558 14.49 17.81 -19.70
C THR A 558 13.89 18.67 -20.80
N THR A 559 13.76 18.18 -22.04
CA THR A 559 13.38 18.99 -23.21
C THR A 559 12.11 18.54 -23.94
N ASN A 560 11.71 17.27 -23.82
CA ASN A 560 10.67 16.69 -24.69
C ASN A 560 9.35 16.34 -23.98
N ASP A 561 9.34 16.33 -22.65
CA ASP A 561 8.16 15.89 -21.87
C ASP A 561 7.00 16.90 -21.92
N ILE A 562 7.24 18.11 -22.44
CA ILE A 562 6.21 19.15 -22.69
C ILE A 562 5.28 18.75 -23.85
N ASN A 563 5.77 17.95 -24.82
CA ASN A 563 5.02 17.57 -26.02
C ASN A 563 4.30 16.21 -25.90
N VAL A 564 4.33 15.58 -24.71
CA VAL A 564 3.34 14.54 -24.34
C VAL A 564 2.17 15.28 -23.69
N SER A 565 1.41 15.98 -24.54
CA SER A 565 0.16 16.68 -24.24
C SER A 565 -0.02 17.19 -22.80
N SER A 566 0.38 18.44 -22.55
CA SER A 566 -0.14 19.22 -21.43
C SER A 566 -1.61 19.65 -21.65
N GLY A 567 -2.47 18.67 -21.91
CA GLY A 567 -3.91 18.81 -21.72
C GLY A 567 -4.25 18.43 -20.28
N GLY A 568 -5.15 19.17 -19.65
CA GLY A 568 -5.87 18.65 -18.49
C GLY A 568 -6.89 17.59 -18.92
N ASP A 569 -7.72 17.12 -17.99
CA ASP A 569 -8.84 16.20 -18.28
C ASP A 569 -10.01 16.88 -19.04
N GLN A 570 -9.70 17.81 -19.95
CA GLN A 570 -10.65 18.60 -20.76
C GLN A 570 -10.51 18.31 -22.26
N ASP A 571 -9.32 17.95 -22.77
CA ASP A 571 -9.18 17.42 -24.13
C ASP A 571 -9.57 15.94 -24.14
N GLY A 572 -10.54 15.56 -25.01
CA GLY A 572 -11.08 14.19 -25.15
C GLY A 572 -10.11 13.12 -25.67
N ASN A 573 -8.80 13.32 -25.53
CA ASN A 573 -7.72 12.42 -25.94
C ASN A 573 -6.97 11.81 -24.72
N GLY A 574 -7.53 11.96 -23.52
CA GLY A 574 -6.97 11.46 -22.26
C GLY A 574 -6.79 9.94 -22.24
N GLY A 575 -5.54 9.47 -22.16
CA GLY A 575 -5.29 8.03 -22.06
C GLY A 575 -3.86 7.52 -22.28
N ILE A 576 -2.84 8.38 -22.40
CA ILE A 576 -1.43 7.97 -22.48
C ILE A 576 -0.58 8.80 -21.51
N LEU A 577 -0.02 8.14 -20.49
CA LEU A 577 0.86 8.76 -19.49
C LEU A 577 2.34 8.65 -19.89
N GLY A 578 3.11 9.72 -19.73
CA GLY A 578 4.57 9.75 -19.89
C GLY A 578 5.37 9.36 -18.63
N PRO A 579 6.72 9.36 -18.68
CA PRO A 579 7.58 8.89 -17.59
C PRO A 579 7.37 9.60 -16.25
N ARG A 580 7.14 10.92 -16.27
CA ARG A 580 6.91 11.74 -15.06
C ARG A 580 5.55 11.49 -14.44
N GLU A 581 4.54 11.26 -15.28
CA GLU A 581 3.16 11.02 -14.88
C GLU A 581 2.91 9.63 -14.31
N ILE A 582 3.65 8.64 -14.83
CA ILE A 582 3.77 7.30 -14.24
C ILE A 582 4.43 7.43 -12.86
N ALA A 583 5.59 8.12 -12.77
CA ALA A 583 6.32 8.30 -11.52
C ALA A 583 5.53 9.06 -10.44
N ALA A 584 4.71 10.04 -10.83
CA ALA A 584 3.87 10.80 -9.91
C ALA A 584 2.69 10.00 -9.35
N ARG A 585 2.27 8.92 -10.01
CA ARG A 585 1.17 8.02 -9.58
C ARG A 585 1.64 6.84 -8.72
N LEU A 586 2.95 6.65 -8.54
CA LEU A 586 3.47 5.64 -7.61
C LEU A 586 3.20 6.04 -6.15
N ASP A 587 3.07 5.05 -5.29
CA ASP A 587 2.99 5.27 -3.85
C ASP A 587 4.36 5.66 -3.28
N ALA A 588 4.36 6.30 -2.12
CA ALA A 588 5.58 6.51 -1.35
C ALA A 588 6.18 5.16 -0.96
N THR A 589 7.48 4.98 -1.19
CA THR A 589 8.16 3.69 -0.95
C THR A 589 9.14 3.77 0.20
N TRP A 590 9.28 2.69 0.95
CA TRP A 590 10.17 2.59 2.12
C TRP A 590 9.72 3.49 3.29
N GLY A 591 10.27 3.23 4.47
CA GLY A 591 9.56 3.52 5.72
C GLY A 591 8.37 2.57 5.93
N VAL A 592 7.69 2.71 7.07
CA VAL A 592 6.43 2.02 7.36
C VAL A 592 5.23 2.96 7.25
N ASP A 593 4.06 2.41 6.95
CA ASP A 593 2.76 3.04 7.14
C ASP A 593 2.23 2.83 8.57
N SER A 594 1.04 3.37 8.89
CA SER A 594 0.42 3.29 10.22
C SER A 594 0.05 1.87 10.67
N GLU A 595 0.04 0.88 9.77
CA GLU A 595 -0.13 -0.53 10.12
C GLU A 595 1.19 -1.19 10.50
N GLY A 596 2.32 -0.53 10.22
CA GLY A 596 3.66 -1.09 10.34
C GLY A 596 4.12 -1.82 9.08
N GLU A 597 3.35 -1.79 7.98
CA GLU A 597 3.77 -2.41 6.72
C GLU A 597 4.74 -1.49 5.96
N VAL A 598 5.69 -2.07 5.22
CA VAL A 598 6.61 -1.26 4.39
C VAL A 598 5.80 -0.60 3.28
N ARG A 599 5.97 0.72 3.11
CA ARG A 599 5.21 1.51 2.15
C ARG A 599 5.62 1.19 0.70
N GLY A 600 4.64 1.12 -0.21
CA GLY A 600 4.82 1.12 -1.68
C GLY A 600 5.59 -0.04 -2.34
N VAL A 601 6.34 -0.86 -1.59
CA VAL A 601 7.15 -1.97 -2.14
C VAL A 601 6.38 -3.30 -2.01
N TRP A 602 6.58 -4.22 -2.98
CA TRP A 602 6.01 -5.58 -3.02
C TRP A 602 4.47 -5.71 -3.13
N LYS A 603 3.74 -4.59 -3.16
CA LYS A 603 2.28 -4.50 -3.25
C LYS A 603 1.82 -3.61 -4.42
N ARG A 604 0.55 -3.74 -4.83
CA ARG A 604 -0.11 -2.88 -5.83
C ARG A 604 -0.04 -1.40 -5.43
N GLN A 605 0.28 -0.51 -6.37
CA GLN A 605 0.23 0.93 -6.13
C GLN A 605 -1.22 1.43 -6.13
N SER A 606 -1.57 2.38 -5.26
CA SER A 606 -2.94 2.88 -5.10
C SER A 606 -3.53 3.54 -6.36
N ARG A 607 -2.70 4.11 -7.24
CA ARG A 607 -3.12 4.81 -8.47
C ARG A 607 -2.61 4.15 -9.76
N LEU A 608 -1.96 2.98 -9.67
CA LEU A 608 -1.34 2.29 -10.81
C LEU A 608 -1.10 0.79 -10.52
N ASP A 609 -2.17 -0.01 -10.43
CA ASP A 609 -2.13 -1.41 -9.97
C ASP A 609 -1.20 -2.36 -10.78
N ASN A 610 -0.73 -1.96 -11.97
CA ASN A 610 0.15 -2.77 -12.82
C ASN A 610 1.62 -2.30 -12.87
N TYR A 611 2.00 -1.28 -12.09
CA TYR A 611 3.40 -0.95 -11.79
C TYR A 611 3.78 -1.55 -10.43
N TRP A 612 5.00 -2.06 -10.30
CA TRP A 612 5.46 -2.72 -9.09
C TRP A 612 6.87 -2.27 -8.70
N VAL A 613 7.13 -2.08 -7.41
CA VAL A 613 8.47 -1.78 -6.89
C VAL A 613 9.01 -2.98 -6.12
N MET A 614 10.25 -3.38 -6.43
CA MET A 614 10.91 -4.57 -5.87
C MET A 614 12.28 -4.21 -5.29
N GLY A 615 12.44 -4.36 -3.97
CA GLY A 615 13.65 -4.03 -3.23
C GLY A 615 13.81 -4.81 -1.93
N GLY A 616 14.60 -4.26 -1.00
CA GLY A 616 14.99 -4.89 0.26
C GLY A 616 16.31 -5.67 0.17
N ASP A 617 16.70 -6.30 1.28
CA ASP A 617 17.82 -7.24 1.36
C ASP A 617 17.52 -8.58 0.65
N THR A 618 18.49 -9.51 0.60
CA THR A 618 18.32 -10.79 -0.10
C THR A 618 17.25 -11.70 0.50
N ARG A 619 16.94 -11.59 1.80
CA ARG A 619 15.82 -12.30 2.46
C ARG A 619 14.49 -11.71 2.01
N LEU A 620 14.33 -10.39 2.09
CA LEU A 620 13.14 -9.68 1.62
C LEU A 620 12.88 -9.95 0.13
N GLN A 621 13.94 -10.01 -0.69
CA GLN A 621 13.85 -10.40 -2.09
C GLN A 621 13.40 -11.87 -2.28
N ARG A 622 14.00 -12.81 -1.54
CA ARG A 622 13.64 -14.24 -1.58
C ARG A 622 12.17 -14.48 -1.23
N TRP A 623 11.67 -13.80 -0.19
CA TRP A 623 10.27 -13.85 0.25
C TRP A 623 9.34 -13.15 -0.74
N HIS A 624 9.50 -11.83 -0.91
CA HIS A 624 8.53 -11.01 -1.64
C HIS A 624 8.56 -11.15 -3.17
N SER A 625 9.60 -11.78 -3.74
CA SER A 625 9.56 -12.19 -5.16
C SER A 625 8.36 -13.08 -5.45
N ARG A 626 7.92 -13.90 -4.48
CA ARG A 626 6.70 -14.73 -4.59
C ARG A 626 5.44 -13.88 -4.41
N THR A 627 5.39 -13.02 -3.39
CA THR A 627 4.30 -12.05 -3.15
C THR A 627 3.97 -11.24 -4.41
N LEU A 628 5.00 -10.72 -5.08
CA LEU A 628 4.86 -9.89 -6.28
C LEU A 628 4.47 -10.75 -7.51
N ALA A 629 5.14 -11.88 -7.73
CA ALA A 629 4.85 -12.75 -8.86
C ALA A 629 3.45 -13.41 -8.80
N LEU A 630 2.94 -13.73 -7.61
CA LEU A 630 1.57 -14.22 -7.42
C LEU A 630 0.52 -13.15 -7.74
N GLN A 631 0.71 -11.90 -7.30
CA GLN A 631 -0.20 -10.80 -7.65
C GLN A 631 -0.23 -10.57 -9.17
N ILE A 632 0.93 -10.52 -9.83
CA ILE A 632 1.02 -10.46 -11.29
C ILE A 632 0.29 -11.65 -11.92
N LYS A 633 0.65 -12.89 -11.56
CA LYS A 633 0.03 -14.09 -12.14
C LYS A 633 -1.49 -14.10 -11.98
N ALA A 634 -2.01 -13.61 -10.86
CA ALA A 634 -3.44 -13.51 -10.62
C ALA A 634 -4.13 -12.48 -11.51
N GLU A 635 -3.52 -11.30 -11.74
CA GLU A 635 -4.04 -10.28 -12.67
C GLU A 635 -4.08 -10.83 -14.09
N LEU A 636 -2.96 -11.43 -14.53
CA LEU A 636 -2.81 -12.00 -15.86
C LEU A 636 -3.72 -13.20 -16.15
N SER A 637 -4.19 -13.89 -15.11
CA SER A 637 -5.16 -14.97 -15.20
C SER A 637 -6.60 -14.54 -14.90
N GLY A 638 -6.86 -13.24 -14.70
CA GLY A 638 -8.20 -12.71 -14.45
C GLY A 638 -8.80 -13.07 -13.08
N ILE A 639 -7.97 -13.48 -12.11
CA ILE A 639 -8.41 -13.99 -10.80
C ILE A 639 -7.95 -13.13 -9.61
N LEU A 640 -7.23 -12.01 -9.82
CA LEU A 640 -6.80 -11.11 -8.74
C LEU A 640 -7.99 -10.29 -8.22
N PRO A 641 -8.44 -10.47 -6.96
CA PRO A 641 -9.53 -9.68 -6.42
C PRO A 641 -9.12 -8.22 -6.19
N PRO A 642 -10.08 -7.31 -5.99
CA PRO A 642 -9.83 -5.99 -5.40
C PRO A 642 -9.02 -6.14 -4.10
N ALA A 643 -8.00 -5.29 -3.93
CA ALA A 643 -7.25 -5.20 -2.70
C ALA A 643 -8.15 -4.61 -1.60
N TYR A 644 -8.29 -5.35 -0.50
CA TYR A 644 -9.01 -4.90 0.69
C TYR A 644 -8.18 -3.83 1.40
N ARG A 645 -8.54 -2.56 1.18
CA ARG A 645 -7.81 -1.38 1.68
C ARG A 645 -8.50 -0.69 2.86
N ASP A 646 -9.80 -0.97 3.06
CA ASP A 646 -10.59 -0.42 4.16
C ASP A 646 -10.28 -1.07 5.51
N THR A 647 -10.77 -0.45 6.59
CA THR A 647 -10.66 -0.94 7.97
C THR A 647 -12.01 -0.77 8.67
N PRO A 648 -12.76 -1.86 8.92
CA PRO A 648 -14.07 -1.79 9.58
C PRO A 648 -14.02 -1.16 10.98
N ILE A 649 -14.95 -0.24 11.24
CA ILE A 649 -15.17 0.31 12.58
C ILE A 649 -15.83 -0.77 13.46
N PRO A 650 -15.28 -1.12 14.64
CA PRO A 650 -15.88 -2.11 15.52
C PRO A 650 -17.30 -1.72 15.96
N LYS A 651 -18.26 -2.63 15.75
CA LYS A 651 -19.65 -2.44 16.16
C LYS A 651 -19.76 -2.55 17.69
N ARG A 652 -19.64 -1.41 18.39
CA ARG A 652 -19.78 -1.33 19.85
C ARG A 652 -21.08 -1.99 20.32
N ARG A 653 -21.02 -2.64 21.49
CA ARG A 653 -22.18 -3.18 22.21
C ARG A 653 -23.16 -2.07 22.62
N SER A 654 -24.12 -1.74 21.76
CA SER A 654 -25.39 -1.15 22.17
C SER A 654 -26.37 -2.29 22.50
N GLY A 655 -27.03 -2.23 23.65
CA GLY A 655 -27.93 -3.28 24.15
C GLY A 655 -29.29 -3.37 23.43
N LEU A 656 -29.32 -3.07 22.13
CA LEU A 656 -30.54 -2.86 21.33
C LEU A 656 -30.69 -3.87 20.17
N SER A 657 -29.72 -4.77 19.97
CA SER A 657 -29.67 -5.68 18.80
C SER A 657 -30.76 -6.75 18.76
N ASN A 658 -31.51 -6.98 19.83
CA ASN A 658 -32.42 -8.12 19.96
C ASN A 658 -33.87 -7.86 19.52
N CYS A 659 -34.22 -6.67 19.03
CA CYS A 659 -35.62 -6.33 18.78
C CYS A 659 -36.18 -6.76 17.40
N TYR A 660 -35.37 -6.75 16.32
CA TYR A 660 -35.89 -6.95 14.95
C TYR A 660 -34.94 -7.76 14.04
N PRO A 661 -34.88 -9.10 14.16
CA PRO A 661 -34.04 -9.93 13.29
C PRO A 661 -34.46 -9.87 11.81
N ASN A 662 -35.76 -10.02 11.52
CA ASN A 662 -36.25 -10.26 10.15
C ASN A 662 -35.99 -9.09 9.17
N ILE A 663 -36.15 -7.84 9.63
CA ILE A 663 -36.04 -6.65 8.78
C ILE A 663 -34.61 -6.48 8.25
N THR A 664 -33.59 -6.87 9.04
CA THR A 664 -32.18 -6.77 8.62
C THR A 664 -31.72 -7.91 7.71
N SER A 665 -32.45 -9.02 7.62
CA SER A 665 -32.27 -10.02 6.56
C SER A 665 -32.86 -9.54 5.24
N GLU A 666 -34.09 -9.02 5.25
CA GLU A 666 -34.78 -8.55 4.05
C GLU A 666 -34.01 -7.42 3.35
N LEU A 667 -33.56 -6.40 4.10
CA LEU A 667 -32.72 -5.31 3.59
C LEU A 667 -31.39 -5.80 2.96
N LYS A 668 -30.80 -6.89 3.46
CA LYS A 668 -29.56 -7.46 2.90
C LYS A 668 -29.84 -8.26 1.64
N GLU A 669 -30.88 -9.09 1.63
CA GLU A 669 -31.26 -9.91 0.48
C GLU A 669 -31.67 -9.03 -0.71
N VAL A 670 -32.35 -7.93 -0.43
CA VAL A 670 -32.64 -6.82 -1.35
C VAL A 670 -31.37 -6.26 -1.99
N LYS A 671 -30.43 -5.74 -1.18
CA LYS A 671 -29.21 -5.09 -1.69
C LYS A 671 -28.39 -6.07 -2.54
N MET A 672 -28.25 -7.30 -2.06
CA MET A 672 -27.53 -8.37 -2.73
C MET A 672 -28.18 -8.77 -4.07
N LYS A 673 -29.51 -8.76 -4.18
CA LYS A 673 -30.19 -9.02 -5.46
C LYS A 673 -30.00 -7.87 -6.46
N PHE A 674 -29.98 -6.63 -6.01
CA PHE A 674 -29.75 -5.47 -6.87
C PHE A 674 -28.31 -5.45 -7.41
N GLU A 675 -27.31 -5.64 -6.55
CA GLU A 675 -25.89 -5.72 -6.92
C GLU A 675 -25.61 -6.81 -7.98
N ASN A 676 -26.29 -7.95 -7.90
CA ASN A 676 -26.18 -9.02 -8.91
C ASN A 676 -26.94 -8.73 -10.22
N THR A 677 -27.92 -7.83 -10.24
CA THR A 677 -28.72 -7.52 -11.45
C THR A 677 -28.05 -6.47 -12.34
N LEU A 678 -27.15 -5.65 -11.79
CA LEU A 678 -26.40 -4.61 -12.52
C LEU A 678 -25.30 -5.17 -13.44
N PHE A 679 -24.83 -6.39 -13.21
CA PHE A 679 -23.69 -6.98 -13.91
C PHE A 679 -24.03 -7.96 -15.04
N ASP A 680 -25.30 -8.35 -15.22
CA ASP A 680 -25.69 -9.34 -16.24
C ASP A 680 -26.79 -8.82 -17.19
N ARG A 681 -26.37 -8.28 -18.33
CA ARG A 681 -27.23 -8.14 -19.50
C ARG A 681 -26.50 -8.00 -20.85
N GLY A 682 -25.87 -9.09 -21.27
CA GLY A 682 -25.73 -9.37 -22.70
C GLY A 682 -27.09 -9.76 -23.29
N THR A 683 -27.72 -8.84 -24.02
CA THR A 683 -28.94 -8.97 -24.87
C THR A 683 -29.65 -10.33 -25.00
N CYS A 684 -30.96 -10.40 -24.70
CA CYS A 684 -31.91 -11.22 -25.48
C CYS A 684 -33.39 -10.75 -25.35
N PHE A 685 -34.24 -11.19 -26.29
CA PHE A 685 -35.69 -10.88 -26.40
C PHE A 685 -36.58 -12.01 -25.84
N PHE A 686 -37.87 -11.74 -25.51
CA PHE A 686 -39.05 -12.29 -26.24
C PHE A 686 -40.41 -11.69 -25.76
N LYS A 687 -41.55 -12.24 -26.22
CA LYS A 687 -42.91 -11.65 -26.25
C LYS A 687 -43.92 -12.30 -25.26
N SER A 688 -45.10 -11.68 -25.10
CA SER A 688 -46.42 -12.27 -24.71
C SER A 688 -46.65 -12.69 -23.24
N GLU A 689 -47.86 -12.72 -22.62
CA GLU A 689 -49.19 -12.01 -22.73
C GLU A 689 -50.14 -12.57 -21.61
N VAL A 690 -51.36 -12.09 -21.27
CA VAL A 690 -52.23 -10.99 -21.76
C VAL A 690 -52.72 -9.99 -20.67
N PRO A 691 -53.60 -10.32 -19.68
CA PRO A 691 -54.75 -9.43 -19.44
C PRO A 691 -54.92 -8.74 -18.06
N ILE A 692 -54.98 -7.40 -18.11
CA ILE A 692 -56.03 -6.49 -17.56
C ILE A 692 -56.38 -6.55 -16.05
N GLY A 693 -56.27 -5.40 -15.35
CA GLY A 693 -56.82 -5.25 -13.98
C GLY A 693 -56.86 -3.84 -13.34
N ALA A 694 -56.08 -2.85 -13.81
CA ALA A 694 -56.03 -1.49 -13.23
C ALA A 694 -55.55 -0.45 -14.27
N PRO A 695 -55.83 0.87 -14.10
CA PRO A 695 -55.46 1.90 -15.08
C PRO A 695 -53.95 2.18 -15.08
N ARG A 696 -53.35 2.26 -16.28
CA ARG A 696 -51.96 2.70 -16.47
C ARG A 696 -51.90 4.22 -16.64
N LEU A 697 -51.13 4.89 -15.78
CA LEU A 697 -50.40 6.08 -16.21
C LEU A 697 -49.25 5.61 -17.11
N ALA A 698 -49.11 6.18 -18.30
CA ALA A 698 -48.03 5.86 -19.22
C ALA A 698 -46.81 6.73 -18.91
N MET A 699 -45.67 6.12 -18.63
CA MET A 699 -44.38 6.80 -18.54
C MET A 699 -43.66 6.64 -19.88
N SER A 700 -43.19 7.75 -20.47
CA SER A 700 -42.32 7.75 -21.64
C SER A 700 -40.87 7.35 -21.27
N SER A 701 -40.08 6.99 -22.27
CA SER A 701 -38.77 6.35 -22.08
C SER A 701 -37.59 7.32 -22.19
N THR A 702 -37.29 8.03 -21.09
CA THR A 702 -36.00 8.70 -20.88
C THR A 702 -35.33 8.17 -19.60
N ASN A 703 -34.02 7.92 -19.66
CA ASN A 703 -33.14 7.44 -18.58
C ASN A 703 -33.71 6.44 -17.55
N GLY A 704 -33.54 5.15 -17.83
CA GLY A 704 -33.59 4.10 -16.80
C GLY A 704 -34.98 3.85 -16.20
N SER A 705 -35.89 3.30 -16.99
CA SER A 705 -37.23 2.93 -16.53
C SER A 705 -37.17 2.05 -15.27
N ILE A 706 -37.73 2.56 -14.17
CA ILE A 706 -37.84 1.82 -12.90
C ILE A 706 -38.60 0.53 -13.20
N THR A 707 -37.91 -0.61 -13.06
CA THR A 707 -38.52 -1.91 -13.35
C THR A 707 -39.68 -2.18 -12.39
N ALA A 708 -40.66 -2.99 -12.80
CA ALA A 708 -41.76 -3.38 -11.90
C ALA A 708 -41.25 -3.98 -10.58
N GLN A 709 -40.11 -4.69 -10.62
CA GLN A 709 -39.41 -5.23 -9.46
C GLN A 709 -38.80 -4.16 -8.55
N GLN A 710 -38.29 -3.05 -9.09
CA GLN A 710 -37.85 -1.89 -8.31
C GLN A 710 -39.04 -1.11 -7.73
N CYS A 711 -40.15 -0.96 -8.47
CA CYS A 711 -41.38 -0.35 -7.93
C CYS A 711 -41.93 -1.16 -6.73
N GLU A 712 -42.05 -2.48 -6.88
CA GLU A 712 -42.45 -3.41 -5.81
C GLU A 712 -41.46 -3.37 -4.63
N HIS A 713 -40.18 -3.12 -4.90
CA HIS A 713 -39.16 -3.01 -3.87
C HIS A 713 -39.25 -1.69 -3.08
N LEU A 714 -39.34 -0.55 -3.78
CA LEU A 714 -39.56 0.77 -3.19
C LEU A 714 -40.84 0.81 -2.34
N GLU A 715 -41.91 0.17 -2.80
CA GLU A 715 -43.15 0.04 -2.02
C GLU A 715 -42.96 -0.75 -0.73
N LYS A 716 -42.15 -1.82 -0.74
CA LYS A 716 -41.77 -2.57 0.47
C LYS A 716 -40.94 -1.73 1.43
N LEU A 717 -39.96 -0.95 0.95
CA LEU A 717 -39.18 -0.04 1.80
C LEU A 717 -40.04 1.06 2.43
N GLN A 718 -40.94 1.69 1.64
CA GLN A 718 -41.89 2.66 2.18
C GLN A 718 -42.76 2.05 3.28
N ASN A 719 -43.33 0.86 3.06
CA ASN A 719 -44.19 0.19 4.02
C ASN A 719 -43.42 -0.26 5.28
N LEU A 720 -42.15 -0.67 5.16
CA LEU A 720 -41.27 -0.94 6.31
C LEU A 720 -40.97 0.32 7.14
N PHE A 721 -40.66 1.44 6.48
CA PHE A 721 -40.46 2.74 7.16
C PHE A 721 -41.72 3.18 7.90
N ILE A 722 -42.87 3.15 7.23
CA ILE A 722 -44.17 3.53 7.79
C ILE A 722 -44.55 2.62 8.97
N THR A 723 -44.27 1.31 8.88
CA THR A 723 -44.49 0.37 9.99
C THR A 723 -43.62 0.73 11.19
N ALA A 724 -42.30 0.94 10.99
CA ALA A 724 -41.38 1.33 12.07
C ALA A 724 -41.78 2.67 12.72
N LEU A 725 -42.23 3.64 11.91
CA LEU A 725 -42.68 4.95 12.38
C LEU A 725 -44.00 4.86 13.15
N ARG A 726 -44.97 4.05 12.69
CA ARG A 726 -46.21 3.74 13.41
C ARG A 726 -45.95 3.03 14.74
N THR A 727 -44.94 2.16 14.82
CA THR A 727 -44.52 1.51 16.07
C THR A 727 -43.86 2.48 17.05
N LYS A 728 -43.04 3.43 16.56
CA LYS A 728 -42.28 4.38 17.40
C LYS A 728 -43.07 5.62 17.83
N VAL A 729 -43.96 6.17 17.00
CA VAL A 729 -44.67 7.43 17.27
C VAL A 729 -46.16 7.36 16.84
N PRO A 730 -46.95 6.41 17.39
CA PRO A 730 -48.29 6.11 16.89
C PRO A 730 -49.25 7.32 16.87
N SER A 731 -49.10 8.27 17.80
CA SER A 731 -49.98 9.45 17.92
C SER A 731 -49.82 10.51 16.83
N HIS A 732 -48.77 10.43 16.00
CA HIS A 732 -48.50 11.39 14.93
C HIS A 732 -48.35 10.72 13.55
N ALA A 733 -48.47 9.39 13.50
CA ALA A 733 -48.01 8.60 12.37
C ALA A 733 -48.76 8.85 11.05
N ASP A 734 -50.06 9.15 11.09
CA ASP A 734 -50.84 9.43 9.87
C ASP A 734 -50.41 10.76 9.21
N ALA A 735 -50.18 11.80 9.99
CA ALA A 735 -49.68 13.09 9.51
C ALA A 735 -48.24 12.96 8.96
N LEU A 736 -47.42 12.15 9.63
CA LEU A 736 -46.04 11.86 9.22
C LEU A 736 -45.97 11.03 7.94
N GLU A 737 -46.79 9.98 7.81
CA GLU A 737 -46.89 9.20 6.57
C GLU A 737 -47.34 10.06 5.39
N TRP A 738 -48.36 10.90 5.57
CA TRP A 738 -48.83 11.81 4.53
C TRP A 738 -47.75 12.82 4.10
N ARG A 739 -47.08 13.45 5.07
CA ARG A 739 -45.97 14.40 4.81
C ARG A 739 -44.82 13.70 4.08
N TYR A 740 -44.40 12.54 4.58
CA TYR A 740 -43.35 11.71 4.01
C TYR A 740 -43.66 11.30 2.57
N ARG A 741 -44.85 10.73 2.29
CA ARG A 741 -45.24 10.34 0.93
C ARG A 741 -45.24 11.54 -0.02
N ARG A 742 -45.75 12.71 0.42
CA ARG A 742 -45.74 13.94 -0.38
C ARG A 742 -44.33 14.47 -0.66
N THR A 743 -43.44 14.52 0.34
CA THR A 743 -42.05 14.97 0.17
C THR A 743 -41.23 14.00 -0.66
N MET A 744 -41.39 12.68 -0.48
CA MET A 744 -40.63 11.70 -1.26
C MET A 744 -40.99 11.72 -2.75
N THR A 745 -42.24 11.99 -3.12
CA THR A 745 -42.65 12.15 -4.53
C THR A 745 -41.92 13.31 -5.22
N ASP A 746 -41.71 14.43 -4.53
CA ASP A 746 -40.89 15.55 -5.03
C ASP A 746 -39.38 15.18 -5.01
N PHE A 747 -38.92 14.44 -3.99
CA PHE A 747 -37.51 14.06 -3.80
C PHE A 747 -37.00 13.08 -4.86
N MET A 748 -37.86 12.26 -5.48
CA MET A 748 -37.47 11.29 -6.52
C MET A 748 -36.72 11.91 -7.71
N TRP A 749 -36.86 13.22 -7.92
CA TRP A 749 -36.31 13.96 -9.06
C TRP A 749 -34.96 14.64 -8.79
N ARG A 750 -34.37 14.51 -7.59
CA ARG A 750 -33.22 15.32 -7.12
C ARG A 750 -31.94 14.53 -6.82
N GLN A 751 -31.67 13.47 -7.60
CA GLN A 751 -30.40 12.70 -7.66
C GLN A 751 -29.81 12.07 -6.37
N VAL A 752 -30.45 12.16 -5.20
CA VAL A 752 -30.09 11.31 -4.05
C VAL A 752 -30.85 9.97 -4.19
N PRO A 753 -30.19 8.80 -4.04
CA PRO A 753 -30.88 7.51 -4.14
C PRO A 753 -32.01 7.39 -3.12
N ILE A 754 -33.22 7.16 -3.62
CA ILE A 754 -34.45 7.03 -2.82
C ILE A 754 -34.31 5.88 -1.82
N GLU A 755 -33.69 4.78 -2.25
CA GLU A 755 -33.51 3.54 -1.50
C GLU A 755 -32.49 3.71 -0.35
N GLU A 756 -31.39 4.45 -0.56
CA GLU A 756 -30.44 4.81 0.50
C GLU A 756 -31.07 5.77 1.50
N THR A 757 -31.78 6.80 1.01
CA THR A 757 -32.53 7.75 1.84
C THR A 757 -33.53 7.02 2.75
N GLN A 758 -34.26 6.04 2.20
CA GLN A 758 -35.18 5.18 2.93
C GLN A 758 -34.47 4.28 3.95
N CYS A 759 -33.33 3.68 3.59
CA CYS A 759 -32.54 2.88 4.53
C CYS A 759 -32.03 3.72 5.72
N CYS A 760 -31.52 4.92 5.46
CA CYS A 760 -31.09 5.86 6.51
C CYS A 760 -32.26 6.31 7.39
N LEU A 761 -33.44 6.59 6.82
CA LEU A 761 -34.66 6.92 7.57
C LEU A 761 -35.17 5.77 8.44
N ILE A 762 -35.17 4.54 7.92
CA ILE A 762 -35.51 3.32 8.68
C ILE A 762 -34.52 3.15 9.85
N GLN A 763 -33.22 3.26 9.59
CA GLN A 763 -32.18 3.14 10.61
C GLN A 763 -32.28 4.24 11.68
N LEU A 764 -32.59 5.48 11.29
CA LEU A 764 -32.80 6.60 12.22
C LEU A 764 -33.99 6.34 13.16
N VAL A 765 -35.15 5.96 12.61
CA VAL A 765 -36.35 5.66 13.41
C VAL A 765 -36.15 4.44 14.33
N GLN A 766 -35.38 3.44 13.90
CA GLN A 766 -35.05 2.29 14.72
C GLN A 766 -34.08 2.65 15.87
N THR A 767 -33.02 3.43 15.59
CA THR A 767 -31.91 3.67 16.54
C THR A 767 -32.09 4.86 17.47
N ALA A 768 -32.88 5.87 17.11
CA ALA A 768 -33.14 7.02 17.98
C ALA A 768 -34.22 6.73 19.05
N ASP A 769 -34.15 7.47 20.16
CA ASP A 769 -35.17 7.52 21.21
C ASP A 769 -36.42 8.29 20.76
N GLU A 770 -37.54 8.12 21.46
CA GLU A 770 -38.83 8.68 21.04
C GLU A 770 -38.86 10.22 21.09
N GLU A 771 -38.15 10.85 22.03
CA GLU A 771 -38.12 12.30 22.18
C GLU A 771 -37.31 12.95 21.04
N ARG A 772 -36.16 12.37 20.69
CA ARG A 772 -35.37 12.76 19.52
C ARG A 772 -36.13 12.55 18.22
N ILE A 773 -36.83 11.43 18.05
CA ILE A 773 -37.67 11.19 16.87
C ILE A 773 -38.79 12.24 16.81
N ARG A 774 -39.53 12.48 17.90
CA ARG A 774 -40.57 13.51 17.96
C ARG A 774 -40.02 14.90 17.64
N SER A 775 -38.84 15.27 18.14
CA SER A 775 -38.18 16.56 17.87
C SER A 775 -37.80 16.73 16.39
N ILE A 776 -37.15 15.71 15.81
CA ILE A 776 -36.77 15.67 14.38
C ILE A 776 -38.02 15.78 13.49
N PHE A 777 -39.02 14.95 13.74
CA PHE A 777 -40.21 14.88 12.89
C PHE A 777 -41.20 16.01 13.14
N ALA A 778 -41.19 16.66 14.32
CA ALA A 778 -41.91 17.91 14.55
C ALA A 778 -41.36 19.02 13.64
N LYS A 779 -40.03 19.19 13.56
CA LYS A 779 -39.41 20.16 12.63
C LYS A 779 -39.84 19.90 11.18
N PHE A 780 -39.81 18.64 10.74
CA PHE A 780 -40.26 18.23 9.40
C PHE A 780 -41.77 18.47 9.16
N LEU A 781 -42.61 18.37 10.19
CA LEU A 781 -44.04 18.71 10.12
C LEU A 781 -44.32 20.22 10.20
N THR A 782 -43.39 21.04 10.70
CA THR A 782 -43.54 22.50 10.77
C THR A 782 -42.87 23.26 9.63
N ALA A 783 -41.83 22.69 8.99
CA ALA A 783 -41.14 23.30 7.85
C ALA A 783 -42.12 23.52 6.67
N PRO A 784 -42.33 24.77 6.20
CA PRO A 784 -43.39 25.09 5.24
C PRO A 784 -43.18 24.45 3.87
N THR A 785 -44.26 24.14 3.15
CA THR A 785 -44.23 23.29 1.93
C THR A 785 -44.95 23.86 0.71
N GLU A 786 -45.39 25.13 0.76
CA GLU A 786 -46.29 25.71 -0.25
C GLU A 786 -45.61 26.69 -1.23
N LEU A 787 -44.35 27.06 -1.01
CA LEU A 787 -43.53 27.88 -1.92
C LEU A 787 -42.19 27.18 -2.29
N PRO A 788 -41.59 27.48 -3.47
CA PRO A 788 -40.38 26.79 -3.94
C PRO A 788 -39.20 26.84 -2.98
N ASP A 789 -38.83 28.02 -2.47
CA ASP A 789 -37.69 28.19 -1.56
C ASP A 789 -37.89 27.49 -0.21
N GLN A 790 -39.15 27.37 0.23
CA GLN A 790 -39.54 26.69 1.48
C GLN A 790 -39.42 25.16 1.37
N LYS A 791 -39.61 24.59 0.17
CA LYS A 791 -39.33 23.16 -0.07
C LYS A 791 -37.84 22.83 0.10
N THR A 792 -36.94 23.79 -0.13
CA THR A 792 -35.50 23.63 0.09
C THR A 792 -35.22 23.48 1.59
N GLU A 793 -35.77 24.35 2.45
CA GLU A 793 -35.63 24.25 3.92
C GLU A 793 -36.07 22.88 4.47
N ALA A 794 -37.20 22.33 3.96
CA ALA A 794 -37.68 21.00 4.34
C ALA A 794 -36.78 19.86 3.84
N THR A 795 -36.04 20.06 2.75
CA THR A 795 -35.07 19.10 2.19
C THR A 795 -33.74 19.17 2.92
N ASP A 796 -33.23 20.37 3.18
CA ASP A 796 -31.98 20.62 3.92
C ASP A 796 -32.10 20.11 5.36
N THR A 797 -33.25 20.35 6.01
CA THR A 797 -33.57 19.78 7.32
C THR A 797 -33.49 18.26 7.29
N LEU A 798 -33.95 17.60 6.21
CA LEU A 798 -33.90 16.15 6.07
C LEU A 798 -32.46 15.65 5.91
N CYS A 799 -31.64 16.32 5.07
CA CYS A 799 -30.24 15.97 4.87
C CYS A 799 -29.39 16.18 6.15
N GLU A 800 -29.59 17.29 6.86
CA GLU A 800 -28.93 17.58 8.14
C GLU A 800 -29.30 16.54 9.21
N VAL A 801 -30.59 16.18 9.31
CA VAL A 801 -31.10 15.13 10.19
C VAL A 801 -30.51 13.75 9.90
N LEU A 802 -30.29 13.43 8.62
CA LEU A 802 -29.72 12.16 8.17
C LEU A 802 -28.18 12.13 8.23
N GLY A 803 -27.52 13.25 8.51
CA GLY A 803 -26.06 13.35 8.52
C GLY A 803 -25.42 13.23 7.13
N ILE A 804 -26.19 13.48 6.07
CA ILE A 804 -25.70 13.49 4.69
C ILE A 804 -24.90 14.78 4.51
N ALA A 805 -23.60 14.65 4.24
CA ALA A 805 -22.74 15.81 4.01
C ALA A 805 -23.24 16.62 2.80
N ARG A 806 -23.22 17.95 2.90
CA ARG A 806 -23.65 18.86 1.81
C ARG A 806 -22.98 18.44 0.49
N LEU A 807 -23.79 18.27 -0.56
CA LEU A 807 -23.28 18.38 -1.92
C LEU A 807 -22.64 19.77 -2.07
N ILE A 808 -21.42 19.78 -2.60
CA ILE A 808 -20.49 20.89 -2.41
C ILE A 808 -20.98 22.16 -3.11
N GLU A 809 -21.04 23.27 -2.37
CA GLU A 809 -21.24 24.61 -2.91
C GLU A 809 -20.06 24.99 -3.82
N THR A 810 -20.27 25.00 -5.13
CA THR A 810 -19.31 25.54 -6.10
C THR A 810 -19.65 26.99 -6.43
N ASN A 811 -18.81 27.91 -5.95
CA ASN A 811 -18.78 29.33 -6.33
C ASN A 811 -20.09 30.14 -6.11
N GLY A 812 -20.92 29.78 -5.13
CA GLY A 812 -22.06 30.60 -4.68
C GLY A 812 -23.24 30.73 -5.67
N ARG A 813 -23.18 30.04 -6.81
CA ARG A 813 -24.22 29.97 -7.84
C ARG A 813 -25.19 28.84 -7.48
N LYS A 814 -26.49 28.99 -7.76
CA LYS A 814 -27.50 27.94 -7.51
C LYS A 814 -27.57 27.00 -8.72
N PRO A 815 -27.08 25.74 -8.66
CA PRO A 815 -27.11 24.86 -9.82
C PRO A 815 -28.53 24.43 -10.21
N TYR A 816 -29.48 24.49 -9.25
CA TYR A 816 -30.85 24.06 -9.49
C TYR A 816 -31.63 25.00 -10.43
N GLU A 817 -31.32 26.29 -10.49
CA GLU A 817 -32.06 27.25 -11.33
C GLU A 817 -31.71 27.02 -12.81
N ILE A 818 -30.42 26.88 -13.10
CA ILE A 818 -29.88 26.51 -14.42
C ILE A 818 -30.34 25.09 -14.83
N TRP A 819 -30.40 24.14 -13.89
CA TRP A 819 -30.92 22.79 -14.13
C TRP A 819 -32.43 22.77 -14.40
N CYS A 820 -33.23 23.59 -13.70
CA CYS A 820 -34.65 23.74 -14.01
C CYS A 820 -34.85 24.34 -15.41
N ALA A 821 -34.19 25.46 -15.73
CA ALA A 821 -34.28 26.09 -17.04
C ALA A 821 -33.85 25.14 -18.19
N SER A 822 -32.76 24.38 -18.01
CA SER A 822 -32.35 23.32 -18.95
C SER A 822 -33.46 22.26 -19.15
N ASN A 823 -34.09 21.77 -18.08
CA ASN A 823 -35.18 20.80 -18.18
C ASN A 823 -36.46 21.38 -18.80
N ASP A 824 -36.80 22.65 -18.52
CA ASP A 824 -37.94 23.33 -19.12
C ASP A 824 -37.75 23.52 -20.63
N ILE A 825 -36.53 23.86 -21.09
CA ILE A 825 -36.16 23.85 -22.52
C ILE A 825 -36.32 22.44 -23.10
N MET A 826 -35.77 21.41 -22.46
CA MET A 826 -35.83 20.04 -22.97
C MET A 826 -37.27 19.51 -23.08
N ARG A 827 -38.13 19.78 -22.09
CA ARG A 827 -39.56 19.42 -22.14
C ARG A 827 -40.28 20.16 -23.26
N GLU A 828 -39.99 21.45 -23.47
CA GLU A 828 -40.61 22.21 -24.54
C GLU A 828 -40.06 21.79 -25.93
N ALA A 829 -38.81 21.31 -26.01
CA ALA A 829 -38.22 20.81 -27.24
C ALA A 829 -38.88 19.50 -27.72
N GLU A 830 -39.19 18.58 -26.81
CA GLU A 830 -39.99 17.39 -27.13
C GLU A 830 -41.36 17.74 -27.73
N ILE A 831 -41.96 18.86 -27.28
CA ILE A 831 -43.26 19.36 -27.76
C ILE A 831 -43.10 20.07 -29.12
N CYS A 832 -42.25 21.10 -29.20
CA CYS A 832 -42.03 21.90 -30.41
C CYS A 832 -41.48 21.10 -31.59
N PHE A 833 -40.72 20.03 -31.35
CA PHE A 833 -40.17 19.17 -32.40
C PHE A 833 -41.00 17.92 -32.71
N GLU A 834 -42.22 17.80 -32.15
CA GLU A 834 -43.15 16.67 -32.34
C GLU A 834 -42.49 15.28 -32.17
N GLY A 835 -41.55 15.15 -31.23
CA GLY A 835 -40.80 13.91 -31.01
C GLY A 835 -39.67 13.61 -32.01
N ASN A 836 -39.16 14.60 -32.74
CA ASN A 836 -37.96 14.44 -33.58
C ASN A 836 -36.71 14.27 -32.69
N GLU A 837 -36.33 13.02 -32.43
CA GLU A 837 -35.24 12.66 -31.51
C GLU A 837 -33.88 13.30 -31.89
N GLU A 838 -33.55 13.44 -33.18
CA GLU A 838 -32.29 14.08 -33.60
C GLU A 838 -32.23 15.57 -33.20
N LYS A 839 -33.34 16.30 -33.35
CA LYS A 839 -33.42 17.71 -32.93
C LYS A 839 -33.36 17.86 -31.41
N THR A 840 -34.05 16.99 -30.68
CA THR A 840 -34.03 17.00 -29.21
C THR A 840 -32.63 16.66 -28.67
N TRP A 841 -31.95 15.67 -29.27
CA TRP A 841 -30.56 15.34 -28.95
C TRP A 841 -29.58 16.48 -29.25
N PHE A 842 -29.78 17.22 -30.36
CA PHE A 842 -28.92 18.35 -30.69
C PHE A 842 -28.90 19.43 -29.58
N LEU A 843 -30.03 19.66 -28.91
CA LEU A 843 -30.12 20.55 -27.75
C LEU A 843 -29.57 19.90 -26.47
N ALA A 844 -29.90 18.64 -26.18
CA ALA A 844 -29.39 17.92 -25.01
C ALA A 844 -27.85 17.86 -24.95
N ASP A 845 -27.21 17.79 -26.12
CA ASP A 845 -25.75 17.77 -26.33
C ASP A 845 -25.10 19.16 -26.24
N ARG A 846 -25.87 20.26 -26.16
CA ARG A 846 -25.38 21.66 -26.20
C ARG A 846 -25.93 22.61 -25.12
N ILE A 847 -26.88 22.15 -24.32
CA ILE A 847 -27.44 22.88 -23.17
C ILE A 847 -27.06 22.11 -21.89
N PRO A 848 -25.82 22.26 -21.40
CA PRO A 848 -25.30 21.46 -20.29
C PRO A 848 -26.07 21.72 -18.98
N SER A 849 -26.10 20.69 -18.12
CA SER A 849 -26.66 20.76 -16.77
C SER A 849 -25.75 21.49 -15.76
N GLY A 850 -24.91 22.40 -16.22
CA GLY A 850 -23.87 23.10 -15.48
C GLY A 850 -23.20 24.19 -16.34
N ILE A 851 -22.40 25.06 -15.72
CA ILE A 851 -21.85 26.24 -16.40
C ILE A 851 -20.48 25.95 -17.02
N GLU A 852 -20.37 26.07 -18.34
CA GLU A 852 -19.10 26.20 -19.06
C GLU A 852 -18.78 27.68 -19.33
N VAL A 853 -17.50 28.07 -19.27
CA VAL A 853 -17.06 29.47 -19.46
C VAL A 853 -15.81 29.50 -20.34
N GLY A 854 -15.93 30.07 -21.54
CA GLY A 854 -14.83 30.19 -22.50
C GLY A 854 -15.31 30.59 -23.90
N GLU A 855 -14.38 30.68 -24.86
CA GLU A 855 -14.72 30.99 -26.26
C GLU A 855 -15.57 29.89 -26.92
N GLU A 856 -15.35 28.62 -26.54
CA GLU A 856 -16.13 27.48 -27.04
C GLU A 856 -17.58 27.50 -26.54
N ALA A 857 -17.82 27.91 -25.28
CA ALA A 857 -19.17 28.07 -24.73
C ALA A 857 -19.96 29.16 -25.48
N MET A 858 -19.32 30.28 -25.84
CA MET A 858 -19.93 31.30 -26.71
C MET A 858 -20.21 30.78 -28.13
N ALA A 859 -19.34 29.92 -28.66
CA ALA A 859 -19.56 29.28 -29.96
C ALA A 859 -20.71 28.26 -29.95
N MET A 860 -20.87 27.49 -28.87
CA MET A 860 -22.01 26.58 -28.67
C MET A 860 -23.32 27.34 -28.47
N ARG A 861 -23.35 28.34 -27.58
CA ARG A 861 -24.52 29.22 -27.36
C ARG A 861 -25.06 29.77 -28.67
N LYS A 862 -24.19 30.32 -29.52
CA LYS A 862 -24.59 30.85 -30.83
C LYS A 862 -25.16 29.79 -31.77
N GLN A 863 -24.72 28.53 -31.69
CA GLN A 863 -25.34 27.42 -32.44
C GLN A 863 -26.73 27.09 -31.90
N VAL A 864 -26.90 27.04 -30.57
CA VAL A 864 -28.18 26.77 -29.91
C VAL A 864 -29.19 27.87 -30.24
N GLU A 865 -28.84 29.15 -30.01
CA GLU A 865 -29.66 30.32 -30.34
C GLU A 865 -30.08 30.32 -31.82
N THR A 866 -29.15 30.03 -32.75
CA THR A 866 -29.46 29.94 -34.18
C THR A 866 -30.38 28.76 -34.52
N PHE A 867 -30.29 27.66 -33.78
CA PHE A 867 -31.09 26.44 -33.99
C PHE A 867 -32.53 26.60 -33.48
N VAL A 868 -32.74 27.29 -32.36
CA VAL A 868 -34.09 27.55 -31.80
C VAL A 868 -34.78 28.79 -32.37
N ALA A 869 -34.08 29.62 -33.17
CA ALA A 869 -34.62 30.88 -33.69
C ALA A 869 -35.90 30.77 -34.55
N SER A 870 -36.30 29.57 -35.01
CA SER A 870 -37.60 29.35 -35.67
C SER A 870 -38.75 29.08 -34.71
N GLU A 871 -38.47 28.72 -33.45
CA GLU A 871 -39.42 28.28 -32.43
C GLU A 871 -39.44 29.30 -31.27
N PRO A 872 -40.33 30.32 -31.32
CA PRO A 872 -40.22 31.48 -30.41
C PRO A 872 -40.13 31.12 -28.93
N LYS A 873 -40.96 30.17 -28.48
CA LYS A 873 -40.99 29.73 -27.08
C LYS A 873 -39.73 28.98 -26.63
N LEU A 874 -39.04 28.27 -27.54
CA LEU A 874 -37.72 27.71 -27.25
C LEU A 874 -36.64 28.79 -27.25
N SER A 875 -36.74 29.77 -28.16
CA SER A 875 -35.82 30.92 -28.17
C SER A 875 -35.92 31.72 -26.88
N ASP A 876 -37.13 31.99 -26.39
CA ASP A 876 -37.37 32.70 -25.12
C ASP A 876 -36.74 31.94 -23.93
N LEU A 877 -37.02 30.63 -23.80
CA LEU A 877 -36.47 29.79 -22.73
C LEU A 877 -34.94 29.64 -22.80
N VAL A 878 -34.38 29.52 -24.00
CA VAL A 878 -32.92 29.47 -24.21
C VAL A 878 -32.26 30.80 -23.85
N SER A 879 -32.88 31.93 -24.21
CA SER A 879 -32.41 33.25 -23.77
C SER A 879 -32.47 33.40 -22.25
N GLU A 880 -33.57 32.99 -21.59
CA GLU A 880 -33.69 33.00 -20.13
C GLU A 880 -32.62 32.11 -19.45
N TYR A 881 -32.38 30.90 -19.95
CA TYR A 881 -31.31 30.01 -19.47
C TYR A 881 -29.91 30.66 -19.60
N TYR A 882 -29.61 31.31 -20.73
CA TYR A 882 -28.31 31.97 -20.89
C TYR A 882 -28.21 33.29 -20.12
N GLU A 883 -29.29 34.06 -19.93
CA GLU A 883 -29.30 35.22 -19.02
C GLU A 883 -29.03 34.78 -17.57
N LEU A 884 -29.61 33.66 -17.12
CA LEU A 884 -29.31 33.03 -15.83
C LEU A 884 -27.85 32.54 -15.72
N CYS A 885 -27.20 32.18 -16.83
CA CYS A 885 -25.76 31.89 -16.87
C CYS A 885 -24.87 33.15 -16.89
N ASP A 886 -25.36 34.26 -17.43
CA ASP A 886 -24.62 35.52 -17.64
C ASP A 886 -24.66 36.49 -16.43
N MET A 887 -25.58 36.31 -15.47
CA MET A 887 -25.77 37.27 -14.36
C MET A 887 -24.49 37.56 -13.57
N SER A 888 -24.16 38.84 -13.42
CA SER A 888 -23.04 39.27 -12.57
C SER A 888 -23.36 39.14 -11.08
N GLU A 889 -22.31 38.97 -10.28
CA GLU A 889 -22.38 38.81 -8.82
C GLU A 889 -23.11 39.99 -8.15
N GLU A 890 -22.91 41.21 -8.68
CA GLU A 890 -23.55 42.45 -8.23
C GLU A 890 -25.06 42.52 -8.58
N ALA A 891 -25.49 41.91 -9.69
CA ALA A 891 -26.90 41.86 -10.08
C ALA A 891 -27.69 40.87 -9.22
N VAL A 892 -27.09 39.72 -8.89
CA VAL A 892 -27.68 38.75 -7.96
C VAL A 892 -27.85 39.36 -6.56
N ASP A 893 -26.86 40.10 -6.08
CA ASP A 893 -26.93 40.77 -4.77
C ASP A 893 -27.83 42.02 -4.76
N ALA A 894 -28.16 42.59 -5.93
CA ALA A 894 -29.21 43.60 -6.07
C ALA A 894 -30.62 42.98 -6.02
N SER A 895 -30.81 41.77 -6.52
CA SER A 895 -32.09 41.03 -6.44
C SER A 895 -32.35 40.38 -5.07
N ARG A 896 -31.39 40.45 -4.13
CA ARG A 896 -31.49 39.95 -2.74
C ARG A 896 -31.85 41.03 -1.71
N ARG A 897 -32.03 42.29 -2.13
CA ARG A 897 -32.30 43.45 -1.25
C ARG A 897 -33.71 43.98 -1.44
#